data_AF-A0A0K2U5Z5-F1
#
_entry.id   AF-A0A0K2U5Z5-F1
#
_cell.length_a   1.000
_cell.length_b   1.000
_cell.length_c   1.000
_cell.angle_alpha   90.00
_cell.angle_beta   90.00
_cell.angle_gamma   90.00
#
_symmetry.space_group_name_H-M   'P 1'
#
loop_
_entity.id
_entity.type
_entity.pdbx_description
1 polymer ?
#
loop_
_entity_poly.entity_id
_entity_poly.type
_entity_poly.pdbx_seq_one_letter_code
_entity_poly.pdbx_strand_id
1 'polypeptide(L)'
;MDCCNGSSEKKNSPPIRDSLQFYVNDKKIEVPPSTISSVTTLGHYLRRNLHLTGTKLSCEQGGCGSCSVLMSSKESNQFVAVNSCLISIASCDGFRIKTVEGINDQVVPQRLAKFNGSQCGFCSPGMVMAMESLRINGKPFTKNDVEKLLDGNICRCTGYRPILDSFKSLVENNTETIPIKDIEDFKPCRLNCKKLHYSFDDGVQYMKPRSFKELLHDLENIQESKTYKVVSGGTGVGIYPKEDAYQIIVDINSVPEFKEHSIKNNELFLGSAMSIQTVIDVIKSTSFGFRDALIIHLEKVASHAIRNQGTIGGNLMLKFFHQDFPSDIFTLFEALKAEVTISGIGGKPNVILPLFDWIKKPPSFMHKRVIIQIIIGNLESNELFYSYRVANRFANAHAYINAAFRIKLSNEKRIQDVPKLIYGGVSKNFFSADQTSNFLNGKSIKDTATLQKAFDILEKEAIPNDNPELSTPAYRKLLTQAFLYKFVLWCQKDEIPSLLKSAAFPLERPDSSQGKQTYETDPSFYPVNQSVPKVEGKSQCSGDLKYTDDEMPGTGEYYGAFVVSDLANCKIDKVDPTNALAMPGVIKYVDHKDIPGKNDFCRNEEIFSSGSIHFAGQPIGMIVAESRSTALKAAGSVEVTYKDLKKPILTIEDALKDSSKIFNLEEVVIGEDEESEGPNVLQVVGQIKMGSQYHFHMETHSCIVHPRDDNRFEVILSTQSKNKVHQAISSAMNLPRHAIEIKVNRLGGGFGAKISRPNLLGAATTIAAHKCQRSVRVVLDLKTNMEMIGKRLPYLAKYKVVADKNSGKFLSVFMKIYCDAGAAFSEMTSGIAAYFAQNCYNSRRWRIIPSAVLTNTPVNAYCRAPGSTQV
;
A
#
# COMPACT_ATOMS: atom_id res chain seq x y z
N MET A 1 -6.80 -28.22 -40.87
CA MET A 1 -6.56 -29.33 -41.81
C MET A 1 -5.46 -30.19 -41.25
N ASP A 2 -5.67 -31.49 -41.36
CA ASP A 2 -5.21 -32.53 -40.43
C ASP A 2 -3.73 -32.91 -40.55
N CYS A 3 -3.12 -33.22 -39.40
CA CYS A 3 -1.85 -33.95 -39.29
C CYS A 3 -1.93 -34.89 -38.07
N CYS A 4 -2.82 -35.87 -38.12
CA CYS A 4 -2.87 -36.98 -37.17
C CYS A 4 -3.22 -38.27 -37.92
N ASN A 5 -2.25 -38.83 -38.64
CA ASN A 5 -2.20 -40.25 -38.97
C ASN A 5 -0.73 -40.64 -39.19
N GLY A 6 -0.18 -41.40 -38.25
CA GLY A 6 1.22 -41.82 -38.28
C GLY A 6 1.61 -42.65 -37.06
N SER A 7 1.33 -43.95 -37.17
CA SER A 7 2.05 -45.10 -36.59
C SER A 7 2.46 -45.10 -35.11
N SER A 8 1.92 -46.11 -34.44
CA SER A 8 2.37 -46.73 -33.19
C SER A 8 3.89 -46.88 -33.06
N GLU A 9 4.51 -46.25 -32.06
CA GLU A 9 5.71 -46.78 -31.41
C GLU A 9 5.96 -46.15 -30.02
N LYS A 10 6.10 -47.05 -29.03
CA LYS A 10 6.69 -46.93 -27.68
C LYS A 10 6.22 -45.82 -26.72
N LYS A 11 5.56 -46.27 -25.64
CA LYS A 11 5.41 -45.61 -24.34
C LYS A 11 6.78 -45.23 -23.76
N ASN A 12 7.24 -44.00 -24.01
CA ASN A 12 8.09 -43.27 -23.07
C ASN A 12 7.31 -42.04 -22.63
N SER A 13 7.25 -41.80 -21.31
CA SER A 13 6.65 -40.60 -20.74
C SER A 13 7.23 -39.35 -21.42
N PRO A 14 6.40 -38.43 -21.95
CA PRO A 14 6.89 -37.26 -22.67
C PRO A 14 7.67 -36.33 -21.72
N PRO A 15 8.68 -35.60 -22.23
CA PRO A 15 9.59 -34.80 -21.41
C PRO A 15 8.84 -33.68 -20.67
N ILE A 16 9.11 -33.57 -19.37
CA ILE A 16 8.67 -32.47 -18.50
C ILE A 16 9.49 -31.23 -18.87
N ARG A 17 8.88 -30.04 -18.89
CA ARG A 17 9.65 -28.80 -19.08
C ARG A 17 10.29 -28.43 -17.75
N ASP A 18 11.62 -28.43 -17.68
CA ASP A 18 12.36 -28.26 -16.42
C ASP A 18 12.62 -26.78 -16.01
N SER A 19 12.16 -25.82 -16.83
CA SER A 19 12.34 -24.38 -16.58
C SER A 19 11.03 -23.59 -16.72
N LEU A 20 10.91 -22.48 -16.00
CA LEU A 20 9.93 -21.43 -16.26
C LEU A 20 10.37 -20.65 -17.51
N GLN A 21 9.45 -20.34 -18.42
CA GLN A 21 9.79 -19.63 -19.66
C GLN A 21 8.86 -18.44 -19.92
N PHE A 22 9.42 -17.25 -20.00
CA PHE A 22 8.67 -16.01 -20.24
C PHE A 22 9.53 -15.00 -20.99
N TYR A 23 8.99 -13.84 -21.31
CA TYR A 23 9.73 -12.79 -22.02
C TYR A 23 9.79 -11.52 -21.19
N VAL A 24 10.98 -10.89 -21.14
CA VAL A 24 11.18 -9.56 -20.55
C VAL A 24 11.82 -8.67 -21.61
N ASN A 25 11.16 -7.54 -21.92
CA ASN A 25 11.61 -6.61 -22.96
C ASN A 25 11.95 -7.34 -24.28
N ASP A 26 11.06 -8.23 -24.70
CA ASP A 26 11.17 -9.06 -25.92
C ASP A 26 12.33 -10.09 -25.92
N LYS A 27 13.07 -10.25 -24.81
CA LYS A 27 14.08 -11.29 -24.62
C LYS A 27 13.49 -12.49 -23.89
N LYS A 28 13.76 -13.71 -24.39
CA LYS A 28 13.35 -14.96 -23.73
C LYS A 28 14.17 -15.14 -22.46
N ILE A 29 13.48 -15.43 -21.35
CA ILE A 29 14.06 -15.74 -20.06
C ILE A 29 13.70 -17.19 -19.72
N GLU A 30 14.70 -17.95 -19.29
CA GLU A 30 14.53 -19.32 -18.79
C GLU A 30 15.06 -19.39 -17.36
N VAL A 31 14.22 -19.85 -16.44
CA VAL A 31 14.56 -19.92 -15.01
C VAL A 31 14.38 -21.35 -14.52
N PRO A 32 15.46 -22.05 -14.14
CA PRO A 32 15.34 -23.30 -13.41
C PRO A 32 14.71 -23.02 -12.02
N PRO A 33 13.55 -23.62 -11.68
CA PRO A 33 12.92 -23.41 -10.37
C PRO A 33 13.84 -23.81 -9.22
N SER A 34 14.71 -24.80 -9.41
CA SER A 34 15.70 -25.25 -8.42
C SER A 34 16.78 -24.21 -8.08
N THR A 35 16.84 -23.08 -8.78
CA THR A 35 17.82 -22.00 -8.53
C THR A 35 17.21 -20.73 -7.95
N ILE A 36 15.93 -20.79 -7.58
CA ILE A 36 15.21 -19.62 -7.09
C ILE A 36 14.17 -20.03 -6.05
N SER A 37 13.87 -19.14 -5.11
CA SER A 37 12.83 -19.37 -4.11
C SER A 37 11.44 -19.09 -4.66
N SER A 38 10.48 -19.90 -4.22
CA SER A 38 9.06 -19.81 -4.56
C SER A 38 8.43 -18.45 -4.21
N VAL A 39 8.98 -17.75 -3.20
CA VAL A 39 8.52 -16.42 -2.76
C VAL A 39 9.15 -15.28 -3.55
N THR A 40 10.03 -15.57 -4.52
CA THR A 40 10.67 -14.52 -5.31
C THR A 40 9.65 -13.84 -6.21
N THR A 41 9.49 -12.53 -6.03
CA THR A 41 8.58 -11.73 -6.83
C THR A 41 9.24 -11.29 -8.12
N LEU A 42 8.43 -11.01 -9.15
CA LEU A 42 8.91 -10.47 -10.43
C LEU A 42 9.72 -9.19 -10.20
N GLY A 43 9.27 -8.31 -9.31
CA GLY A 43 9.98 -7.07 -9.00
C GLY A 43 11.40 -7.29 -8.46
N HIS A 44 11.59 -8.29 -7.56
CA HIS A 44 12.92 -8.66 -7.09
C HIS A 44 13.74 -9.34 -8.19
N TYR A 45 13.14 -10.26 -8.96
CA TYR A 45 13.83 -10.96 -10.02
C TYR A 45 14.38 -10.02 -11.10
N LEU A 46 13.56 -9.04 -11.54
CA LEU A 46 13.98 -8.01 -12.49
C LEU A 46 15.22 -7.26 -11.99
N ARG A 47 15.24 -6.88 -10.71
CA ARG A 47 16.30 -6.07 -10.11
C ARG A 47 17.56 -6.87 -9.77
N ARG A 48 17.41 -8.10 -9.28
CA ARG A 48 18.51 -8.90 -8.70
C ARG A 48 19.09 -9.91 -9.67
N ASN A 49 18.27 -10.51 -10.52
CA ASN A 49 18.71 -11.54 -11.46
C ASN A 49 18.93 -10.97 -12.86
N LEU A 50 18.08 -10.04 -13.31
CA LEU A 50 18.20 -9.41 -14.65
C LEU A 50 18.87 -8.04 -14.62
N HIS A 51 19.14 -7.48 -13.44
CA HIS A 51 19.74 -6.16 -13.24
C HIS A 51 18.99 -4.99 -13.92
N LEU A 52 17.69 -5.18 -14.17
CA LEU A 52 16.75 -4.16 -14.65
C LEU A 52 16.20 -3.37 -13.46
N THR A 53 16.96 -2.38 -13.03
CA THR A 53 16.71 -1.61 -11.80
C THR A 53 15.75 -0.44 -11.97
N GLY A 54 15.27 -0.14 -13.18
CA GLY A 54 14.32 0.94 -13.45
C GLY A 54 13.00 0.74 -12.72
N THR A 55 12.54 -0.50 -12.62
CA THR A 55 11.43 -0.88 -11.73
C THR A 55 11.84 -0.71 -10.26
N LYS A 56 11.09 0.08 -9.49
CA LYS A 56 11.46 0.43 -8.10
C LYS A 56 10.56 -0.25 -7.07
N LEU A 57 11.17 -0.80 -6.01
CA LEU A 57 10.45 -1.40 -4.88
C LEU A 57 10.43 -0.43 -3.69
N SER A 58 9.24 -0.24 -3.11
CA SER A 58 9.01 0.70 -1.99
C SER A 58 8.11 0.07 -0.94
N CYS A 59 6.80 -0.06 -1.21
CA CYS A 59 5.84 -0.60 -0.25
C CYS A 59 5.77 -2.13 -0.23
N GLU A 60 6.07 -2.80 -1.35
CA GLU A 60 5.94 -4.25 -1.54
C GLU A 60 4.54 -4.83 -1.24
N GLN A 61 3.51 -3.98 -1.26
CA GLN A 61 2.11 -4.30 -0.91
C GLN A 61 1.11 -3.89 -2.00
N GLY A 62 1.58 -3.48 -3.19
CA GLY A 62 0.72 -3.01 -4.29
C GLY A 62 0.11 -1.60 -4.13
N GLY A 63 0.33 -0.94 -2.99
CA GLY A 63 -0.30 0.35 -2.68
C GLY A 63 0.34 1.60 -3.31
N CYS A 64 1.59 1.54 -3.77
CA CYS A 64 2.34 2.73 -4.22
C CYS A 64 2.62 2.83 -5.73
N GLY A 65 2.52 1.74 -6.48
CA GLY A 65 2.71 1.74 -7.95
C GLY A 65 4.14 2.00 -8.45
N SER A 66 5.16 2.17 -7.59
CA SER A 66 6.55 2.39 -8.05
C SER A 66 7.14 1.18 -8.82
N CYS A 67 6.56 0.00 -8.58
CA CYS A 67 6.96 -1.27 -9.18
C CYS A 67 6.11 -1.66 -10.40
N SER A 68 5.31 -0.73 -10.93
CA SER A 68 4.43 -1.02 -12.06
C SER A 68 5.24 -1.44 -13.29
N VAL A 69 4.80 -2.53 -13.91
CA VAL A 69 5.30 -3.06 -15.18
C VAL A 69 4.11 -3.40 -16.07
N LEU A 70 4.36 -3.61 -17.37
CA LEU A 70 3.34 -4.09 -18.29
C LEU A 70 3.42 -5.60 -18.43
N MET A 71 2.28 -6.26 -18.38
CA MET A 71 2.16 -7.71 -18.51
C MET A 71 1.09 -8.06 -19.54
N SER A 72 1.39 -9.04 -20.38
CA SER A 72 0.47 -9.57 -21.40
C SER A 72 0.52 -11.08 -21.40
N SER A 73 -0.65 -11.72 -21.38
CA SER A 73 -0.73 -13.18 -21.47
C SER A 73 -0.39 -13.67 -22.88
N LYS A 74 -0.21 -14.98 -23.03
CA LYS A 74 -0.02 -15.61 -24.34
C LYS A 74 -1.25 -15.46 -25.27
N GLU A 75 -2.44 -15.44 -24.67
CA GLU A 75 -3.74 -15.43 -25.37
C GLU A 75 -4.19 -14.00 -25.73
N SER A 76 -3.62 -12.99 -25.08
CA SER A 76 -3.97 -11.59 -25.27
C SER A 76 -2.84 -10.83 -25.95
N ASN A 77 -3.18 -9.94 -26.88
CA ASN A 77 -2.23 -8.96 -27.44
C ASN A 77 -2.22 -7.64 -26.67
N GLN A 78 -3.03 -7.53 -25.61
CA GLN A 78 -3.08 -6.33 -24.79
C GLN A 78 -2.11 -6.42 -23.62
N PHE A 79 -1.39 -5.34 -23.38
CA PHE A 79 -0.58 -5.15 -22.17
C PHE A 79 -1.38 -4.39 -21.14
N VAL A 80 -1.36 -4.86 -19.90
CA VAL A 80 -1.98 -4.18 -18.75
C VAL A 80 -0.91 -3.84 -17.72
N ALA A 81 -1.09 -2.72 -17.01
CA ALA A 81 -0.23 -2.37 -15.89
C ALA A 81 -0.54 -3.26 -14.68
N VAL A 82 0.51 -3.82 -14.07
CA VAL A 82 0.44 -4.68 -12.88
C VAL A 82 1.55 -4.34 -11.89
N ASN A 83 1.39 -4.70 -10.61
CA ASN A 83 2.41 -4.47 -9.60
C ASN A 83 3.37 -5.66 -9.47
N SER A 84 4.57 -5.54 -10.04
CA SER A 84 5.58 -6.62 -10.04
C SER A 84 5.99 -7.11 -8.64
N CYS A 85 5.81 -6.29 -7.59
CA CYS A 85 6.10 -6.68 -6.22
C CYS A 85 5.14 -7.75 -5.64
N LEU A 86 3.98 -7.99 -6.28
CA LEU A 86 2.99 -8.98 -5.83
C LEU A 86 2.89 -10.21 -6.76
N ILE A 87 3.65 -10.23 -7.85
CA ILE A 87 3.61 -11.32 -8.83
C ILE A 87 4.74 -12.28 -8.50
N SER A 88 4.43 -13.54 -8.18
CA SER A 88 5.44 -14.59 -8.10
C SER A 88 6.06 -14.84 -9.47
N ILE A 89 7.38 -15.06 -9.52
CA ILE A 89 8.08 -15.41 -10.76
C ILE A 89 7.51 -16.67 -11.42
N ALA A 90 6.96 -17.58 -10.62
CA ALA A 90 6.31 -18.81 -11.08
C ALA A 90 5.09 -18.52 -11.99
N SER A 91 4.31 -17.51 -11.62
CA SER A 91 3.12 -17.09 -12.35
C SER A 91 3.45 -16.36 -13.66
N CYS A 92 4.69 -15.90 -13.84
CA CYS A 92 5.13 -15.26 -15.08
C CYS A 92 5.27 -16.23 -16.26
N ASP A 93 5.24 -17.54 -16.01
CA ASP A 93 5.42 -18.52 -17.06
C ASP A 93 4.40 -18.37 -18.21
N GLY A 94 4.92 -18.22 -19.43
CA GLY A 94 4.15 -17.98 -20.66
C GLY A 94 3.75 -16.52 -20.89
N PHE A 95 4.09 -15.59 -19.99
CA PHE A 95 3.76 -14.17 -20.14
C PHE A 95 4.85 -13.36 -20.83
N ARG A 96 4.45 -12.20 -21.35
CA ARG A 96 5.32 -11.14 -21.84
C ARG A 96 5.31 -9.98 -20.87
N ILE A 97 6.48 -9.54 -20.46
CA ILE A 97 6.69 -8.45 -19.51
C ILE A 97 7.46 -7.33 -20.22
N LYS A 98 6.99 -6.09 -20.07
CA LYS A 98 7.72 -4.89 -20.47
C LYS A 98 7.96 -4.02 -19.24
N THR A 99 9.22 -3.65 -19.05
CA THR A 99 9.71 -2.72 -18.02
C THR A 99 9.96 -1.35 -18.64
N VAL A 100 10.34 -0.37 -17.82
CA VAL A 100 10.62 0.99 -18.32
C VAL A 100 11.81 1.01 -19.28
N GLU A 101 12.78 0.12 -19.06
CA GLU A 101 13.95 -0.08 -19.91
C GLU A 101 13.58 -0.68 -21.28
N GLY A 102 12.39 -1.27 -21.41
CA GLY A 102 11.90 -1.89 -22.66
C GLY A 102 11.02 -0.98 -23.52
N ILE A 103 10.87 0.29 -23.16
CA ILE A 103 10.08 1.28 -23.93
C ILE A 103 10.98 1.94 -24.98
N ASN A 104 10.77 1.65 -26.25
CA ASN A 104 11.71 2.05 -27.31
C ASN A 104 11.54 3.50 -27.81
N ASP A 105 10.31 4.01 -27.94
CA ASP A 105 10.05 5.35 -28.50
C ASP A 105 10.23 6.49 -27.49
N GLN A 106 10.33 6.16 -26.19
CA GLN A 106 10.57 7.10 -25.09
C GLN A 106 9.57 8.28 -25.02
N VAL A 107 8.40 8.17 -25.64
CA VAL A 107 7.42 9.28 -25.74
C VAL A 107 6.93 9.70 -24.34
N VAL A 108 6.43 8.73 -23.55
CA VAL A 108 5.92 9.01 -22.20
C VAL A 108 7.04 9.47 -21.24
N PRO A 109 8.22 8.81 -21.17
CA PRO A 109 9.33 9.30 -20.34
C PRO A 109 9.74 10.75 -20.63
N GLN A 110 9.91 11.10 -21.92
CA GLN A 110 10.33 12.43 -22.33
C GLN A 110 9.25 13.47 -22.02
N ARG A 111 7.98 13.14 -22.26
CA ARG A 111 6.86 14.03 -21.94
C ARG A 111 6.79 14.30 -20.44
N LEU A 112 6.95 13.26 -19.60
CA LEU A 112 6.93 13.40 -18.15
C LEU A 112 8.06 14.29 -17.64
N ALA A 113 9.27 14.11 -18.18
CA ALA A 113 10.43 14.94 -17.85
C ALA A 113 10.23 16.40 -18.27
N LYS A 114 9.79 16.64 -19.51
CA LYS A 114 9.58 17.98 -20.09
C LYS A 114 8.60 18.84 -19.28
N PHE A 115 7.58 18.20 -18.70
CA PHE A 115 6.55 18.88 -17.90
C PHE A 115 6.92 19.01 -16.42
N ASN A 116 8.16 18.70 -16.03
CA ASN A 116 8.60 18.67 -14.63
C ASN A 116 7.77 17.71 -13.76
N GLY A 117 7.27 16.63 -14.36
CA GLY A 117 6.54 15.56 -13.67
C GLY A 117 7.42 14.63 -12.83
N SER A 118 8.74 14.87 -12.80
CA SER A 118 9.70 14.13 -12.00
C SER A 118 10.54 15.05 -11.12
N GLN A 119 10.56 14.79 -9.81
CA GLN A 119 11.42 15.48 -8.83
C GLN A 119 12.45 14.51 -8.23
N CYS A 120 12.12 13.73 -7.20
CA CYS A 120 13.05 12.75 -6.65
C CYS A 120 13.33 11.61 -7.63
N GLY A 121 12.36 11.29 -8.51
CA GLY A 121 12.45 10.32 -9.62
C GLY A 121 12.04 8.89 -9.29
N PHE A 122 11.89 8.52 -8.01
CA PHE A 122 11.71 7.11 -7.62
C PHE A 122 10.36 6.52 -8.06
N CYS A 123 9.30 7.35 -8.12
CA CYS A 123 7.98 6.92 -8.61
C CYS A 123 7.85 7.03 -10.14
N SER A 124 8.76 7.75 -10.80
CA SER A 124 8.61 8.12 -12.22
C SER A 124 8.54 6.92 -13.16
N PRO A 125 9.36 5.86 -13.01
CA PRO A 125 9.23 4.64 -13.81
C PRO A 125 7.84 4.00 -13.72
N GLY A 126 7.29 3.88 -12.50
CA GLY A 126 5.95 3.33 -12.30
C GLY A 126 4.84 4.19 -12.93
N MET A 127 4.99 5.53 -12.90
CA MET A 127 4.07 6.46 -13.57
C MET A 127 4.12 6.30 -15.10
N VAL A 128 5.32 6.16 -15.65
CA VAL A 128 5.52 5.90 -17.08
C VAL A 128 4.84 4.58 -17.47
N MET A 129 5.10 3.49 -16.75
CA MET A 129 4.51 2.18 -17.09
C MET A 129 2.98 2.18 -16.97
N ALA A 130 2.43 2.92 -16.02
CA ALA A 130 0.98 3.11 -15.93
C ALA A 130 0.44 3.77 -17.20
N MET A 131 0.98 4.94 -17.59
CA MET A 131 0.55 5.66 -18.79
C MET A 131 0.78 4.87 -20.08
N GLU A 132 1.90 4.16 -20.19
CA GLU A 132 2.20 3.30 -21.33
C GLU A 132 1.17 2.17 -21.52
N SER A 133 0.50 1.72 -20.45
CA SER A 133 -0.57 0.70 -20.58
C SER A 133 -1.77 1.18 -21.40
N LEU A 134 -2.06 2.48 -21.41
CA LEU A 134 -3.10 3.05 -22.29
C LEU A 134 -2.59 3.16 -23.73
N ARG A 135 -1.36 3.66 -23.89
CA ARG A 135 -0.80 4.02 -25.20
C ARG A 135 -0.41 2.79 -26.05
N ILE A 136 0.27 1.80 -25.44
CA ILE A 136 0.84 0.65 -26.16
C ILE A 136 -0.20 -0.23 -26.86
N ASN A 137 -1.45 -0.16 -26.39
CA ASN A 137 -2.55 -0.96 -26.95
C ASN A 137 -3.21 -0.31 -28.17
N GLY A 138 -2.81 0.90 -28.58
CA GLY A 138 -3.31 1.59 -29.77
C GLY A 138 -4.80 1.98 -29.72
N LYS A 139 -5.42 1.97 -28.53
CA LYS A 139 -6.81 2.39 -28.34
C LYS A 139 -6.86 3.87 -27.98
N PRO A 140 -7.79 4.65 -28.55
CA PRO A 140 -8.06 6.01 -28.08
C PRO A 140 -8.40 6.03 -26.59
N PHE A 141 -7.90 7.03 -25.87
CA PHE A 141 -8.15 7.23 -24.44
C PHE A 141 -8.41 8.71 -24.15
N THR A 142 -9.16 8.98 -23.09
CA THR A 142 -9.60 10.33 -22.69
C THR A 142 -8.76 10.91 -21.54
N LYS A 143 -8.95 12.20 -21.22
CA LYS A 143 -8.35 12.83 -20.04
C LYS A 143 -8.82 12.17 -18.73
N ASN A 144 -10.05 11.65 -18.70
CA ASN A 144 -10.61 10.93 -17.54
C ASN A 144 -9.95 9.56 -17.36
N ASP A 145 -9.67 8.84 -18.45
CA ASP A 145 -8.94 7.56 -18.38
C ASP A 145 -7.55 7.74 -17.77
N VAL A 146 -6.85 8.83 -18.12
CA VAL A 146 -5.56 9.21 -17.52
C VAL A 146 -5.67 9.47 -16.02
N GLU A 147 -6.74 10.10 -15.54
CA GLU A 147 -6.92 10.32 -14.09
C GLU A 147 -7.20 9.03 -13.34
N LYS A 148 -8.09 8.18 -13.87
CA LYS A 148 -8.44 6.90 -13.26
C LYS A 148 -7.25 5.93 -13.21
N LEU A 149 -6.35 6.02 -14.18
CA LEU A 149 -5.17 5.16 -14.30
C LEU A 149 -4.17 5.33 -13.14
N LEU A 150 -4.06 6.53 -12.57
CA LEU A 150 -3.05 6.86 -11.54
C LEU A 150 -3.52 6.64 -10.10
N ASP A 151 -4.69 6.04 -9.88
CA ASP A 151 -5.25 5.74 -8.55
C ASP A 151 -4.35 4.81 -7.68
N GLY A 152 -3.41 4.11 -8.31
CA GLY A 152 -2.43 3.22 -7.69
C GLY A 152 -1.00 3.74 -7.60
N ASN A 153 -0.71 4.92 -8.16
CA ASN A 153 0.65 5.43 -8.27
C ASN A 153 0.85 6.61 -7.32
N ILE A 154 1.68 6.43 -6.29
CA ILE A 154 1.93 7.47 -5.28
C ILE A 154 3.15 8.31 -5.65
N CYS A 155 2.99 9.62 -5.64
CA CYS A 155 4.09 10.59 -5.67
C CYS A 155 4.06 11.48 -4.44
N ARG A 156 5.19 11.55 -3.70
CA ARG A 156 5.33 12.41 -2.52
C ARG A 156 5.88 13.81 -2.84
N CYS A 157 6.37 14.05 -4.05
CA CYS A 157 7.13 15.26 -4.39
C CYS A 157 6.35 16.28 -5.23
N THR A 158 5.66 15.84 -6.28
CA THR A 158 5.22 16.74 -7.36
C THR A 158 3.85 17.37 -7.15
N GLY A 159 3.04 16.83 -6.22
CA GLY A 159 1.64 17.22 -6.08
C GLY A 159 0.76 16.79 -7.26
N TYR A 160 1.21 15.82 -8.07
CA TYR A 160 0.53 15.22 -9.24
C TYR A 160 0.22 16.13 -10.42
N ARG A 161 -0.04 17.42 -10.21
CA ARG A 161 -0.41 18.37 -11.27
C ARG A 161 0.50 18.28 -12.52
N PRO A 162 1.84 18.41 -12.45
CA PRO A 162 2.68 18.30 -13.66
C PRO A 162 2.67 16.91 -14.31
N ILE A 163 2.36 15.85 -13.56
CA ILE A 163 2.23 14.49 -14.09
C ILE A 163 0.95 14.39 -14.93
N LEU A 164 -0.17 14.88 -14.38
CA LEU A 164 -1.46 14.90 -15.07
C LEU A 164 -1.43 15.80 -16.30
N ASP A 165 -0.84 17.01 -16.22
CA ASP A 165 -0.68 17.91 -17.37
C ASP A 165 0.13 17.22 -18.48
N SER A 166 1.22 16.54 -18.11
CA SER A 166 2.06 15.78 -19.04
C SER A 166 1.26 14.70 -19.78
N PHE A 167 0.58 13.83 -19.04
CA PHE A 167 -0.12 12.69 -19.63
C PHE A 167 -1.38 13.09 -20.38
N LYS A 168 -2.15 14.06 -19.88
CA LYS A 168 -3.32 14.60 -20.59
C LYS A 168 -2.96 15.25 -21.91
N SER A 169 -1.77 15.82 -22.02
CA SER A 169 -1.29 16.39 -23.28
C SER A 169 -0.96 15.34 -24.36
N LEU A 170 -1.00 14.04 -24.02
CA LEU A 170 -0.90 12.95 -24.99
C LEU A 170 -2.27 12.54 -25.56
N VAL A 171 -3.39 13.00 -24.98
CA VAL A 171 -4.75 12.69 -25.45
C VAL A 171 -5.00 13.30 -26.84
N GLU A 172 -4.47 14.50 -27.10
CA GLU A 172 -4.69 15.24 -28.35
C GLU A 172 -3.98 14.59 -29.55
N ASN A 173 -2.96 13.75 -29.32
CA ASN A 173 -2.16 13.05 -30.34
C ASN A 173 -2.18 11.52 -30.16
N ASN A 174 -3.23 10.94 -29.58
CA ASN A 174 -3.28 9.51 -29.26
C ASN A 174 -3.58 8.59 -30.46
N THR A 175 -3.62 9.14 -31.68
CA THR A 175 -3.87 8.44 -32.95
C THR A 175 -2.58 8.06 -33.71
N GLU A 176 -1.40 8.46 -33.25
CA GLU A 176 -0.14 7.97 -33.83
C GLU A 176 -0.05 6.45 -33.60
N THR A 177 -0.28 5.71 -34.67
CA THR A 177 -0.20 4.25 -34.71
C THR A 177 1.23 3.83 -34.40
N ILE A 178 1.47 3.34 -33.18
CA ILE A 178 2.62 2.48 -32.92
C ILE A 178 2.45 1.30 -33.89
N PRO A 179 3.43 1.00 -34.76
CA PRO A 179 3.30 -0.12 -35.68
C PRO A 179 2.99 -1.38 -34.87
N ILE A 180 1.76 -1.86 -35.02
CA ILE A 180 1.34 -3.15 -34.50
C ILE A 180 2.19 -4.14 -35.28
N LYS A 181 3.09 -4.85 -34.58
CA LYS A 181 3.83 -5.96 -35.21
C LYS A 181 2.82 -6.89 -35.87
N ASP A 182 3.07 -7.26 -37.11
CA ASP A 182 2.16 -8.09 -37.89
C ASP A 182 1.96 -9.43 -37.16
N ILE A 183 0.78 -10.03 -37.29
CA ILE A 183 0.47 -11.32 -36.66
C ILE A 183 1.46 -12.41 -37.12
N GLU A 184 2.04 -12.24 -38.31
CA GLU A 184 3.05 -13.14 -38.89
C GLU A 184 4.46 -12.94 -38.30
N ASP A 185 4.78 -11.76 -37.75
CA ASP A 185 6.03 -11.51 -37.00
C ASP A 185 6.01 -12.19 -35.62
N PHE A 186 4.81 -12.54 -35.14
CA PHE A 186 4.65 -13.34 -33.95
C PHE A 186 4.81 -14.82 -34.31
N LYS A 187 5.97 -15.40 -33.99
CA LYS A 187 6.05 -16.85 -33.83
C LYS A 187 5.18 -17.22 -32.63
N PRO A 188 4.00 -17.86 -32.80
CA PRO A 188 3.25 -18.36 -31.65
C PRO A 188 4.19 -19.32 -30.92
N CYS A 189 4.47 -19.03 -29.65
CA CYS A 189 5.25 -19.93 -28.83
C CYS A 189 4.43 -21.23 -28.66
N ARG A 190 4.57 -22.17 -29.58
CA ARG A 190 3.95 -23.51 -29.53
C ARG A 190 4.74 -24.38 -28.56
N LEU A 191 4.79 -23.98 -27.29
CA LEU A 191 5.23 -24.87 -26.21
C LEU A 191 4.12 -25.88 -25.94
N ASN A 192 4.06 -26.92 -26.79
CA ASN A 192 3.37 -28.17 -26.51
C ASN A 192 4.20 -28.95 -25.48
N CYS A 193 4.00 -28.70 -24.19
CA CYS A 193 4.52 -29.57 -23.11
C CYS A 193 3.38 -30.01 -22.20
N LYS A 194 3.40 -31.25 -21.67
CA LYS A 194 2.46 -31.70 -20.62
C LYS A 194 2.82 -31.08 -19.25
N LYS A 195 1.93 -31.23 -18.25
CA LYS A 195 1.99 -30.84 -16.82
C LYS A 195 3.18 -29.96 -16.39
N LEU A 196 2.89 -28.73 -15.98
CA LEU A 196 3.88 -27.78 -15.46
C LEU A 196 3.96 -27.92 -13.94
N HIS A 197 4.76 -28.90 -13.49
CA HIS A 197 5.02 -29.17 -12.08
C HIS A 197 6.49 -28.85 -11.78
N TYR A 198 6.73 -27.98 -10.81
CA TYR A 198 8.05 -27.48 -10.46
C TYR A 198 8.36 -27.69 -8.98
N SER A 199 9.64 -27.87 -8.66
CA SER A 199 10.16 -27.81 -7.30
C SER A 199 11.14 -26.64 -7.20
N PHE A 200 10.86 -25.69 -6.30
CA PHE A 200 11.74 -24.56 -6.04
C PHE A 200 12.91 -24.94 -5.12
N ASP A 201 13.90 -24.06 -4.99
CA ASP A 201 15.10 -24.28 -4.15
C ASP A 201 14.76 -24.47 -2.66
N ASP A 202 13.67 -23.85 -2.21
CA ASP A 202 13.09 -23.93 -0.88
C ASP A 202 12.19 -25.16 -0.67
N GLY A 203 12.12 -26.06 -1.66
CA GLY A 203 11.36 -27.31 -1.62
C GLY A 203 9.85 -27.16 -1.91
N VAL A 204 9.35 -25.94 -2.13
CA VAL A 204 7.94 -25.71 -2.45
C VAL A 204 7.62 -26.26 -3.83
N GLN A 205 6.52 -27.03 -3.91
CA GLN A 205 6.02 -27.57 -5.16
C GLN A 205 5.05 -26.58 -5.81
N TYR A 206 5.12 -26.43 -7.13
CA TYR A 206 4.23 -25.57 -7.90
C TYR A 206 3.57 -26.35 -9.01
N MET A 207 2.24 -26.33 -9.04
CA MET A 207 1.41 -27.05 -10.00
C MET A 207 0.60 -26.04 -10.80
N LYS A 208 0.66 -26.09 -12.12
CA LYS A 208 -0.10 -25.22 -13.01
C LYS A 208 -0.99 -26.06 -13.95
N PRO A 209 -2.17 -26.49 -13.47
CA PRO A 209 -3.12 -27.23 -14.29
C PRO A 209 -3.62 -26.40 -15.48
N ARG A 210 -3.94 -27.06 -16.58
CA ARG A 210 -4.41 -26.44 -17.84
C ARG A 210 -5.85 -26.73 -18.18
N SER A 211 -6.49 -27.60 -17.41
CA SER A 211 -7.90 -27.92 -17.54
C SER A 211 -8.51 -28.14 -16.17
N PHE A 212 -9.83 -27.97 -16.08
CA PHE A 212 -10.54 -28.20 -14.84
C PHE A 212 -10.39 -29.66 -14.34
N LYS A 213 -10.39 -30.63 -15.25
CA LYS A 213 -10.15 -32.05 -14.93
C LYS A 213 -8.78 -32.29 -14.30
N GLU A 214 -7.75 -31.64 -14.83
CA GLU A 214 -6.39 -31.74 -14.31
C GLU A 214 -6.28 -31.12 -12.92
N LEU A 215 -6.88 -29.95 -12.71
CA LEU A 215 -6.93 -29.30 -11.40
C LEU A 215 -7.55 -30.21 -10.34
N LEU A 216 -8.72 -30.81 -10.62
CA LEU A 216 -9.37 -31.72 -9.66
C LEU A 216 -8.49 -32.94 -9.34
N HIS A 217 -7.84 -33.51 -10.35
CA HIS A 217 -6.91 -34.61 -10.14
C HIS A 217 -5.69 -34.21 -9.30
N ASP A 218 -5.12 -33.03 -9.55
CA ASP A 218 -3.98 -32.54 -8.77
C ASP A 218 -4.39 -32.29 -7.31
N LEU A 219 -5.56 -31.67 -7.06
CA LEU A 219 -6.10 -31.47 -5.71
C LEU A 219 -6.39 -32.79 -4.98
N GLU A 220 -6.88 -33.80 -5.69
CA GLU A 220 -7.16 -35.13 -5.12
C GLU A 220 -5.88 -35.83 -4.65
N ASN A 221 -4.79 -35.68 -5.41
CA ASN A 221 -3.49 -36.29 -5.11
C ASN A 221 -2.66 -35.54 -4.06
N ILE A 222 -3.09 -34.35 -3.61
CA ILE A 222 -2.42 -33.66 -2.49
C ILE A 222 -2.63 -34.47 -1.21
N GLN A 223 -1.52 -34.90 -0.62
CA GLN A 223 -1.50 -35.59 0.68
C GLN A 223 -2.10 -34.71 1.77
N GLU A 224 -2.92 -35.30 2.64
CA GLU A 224 -3.64 -34.57 3.70
C GLU A 224 -2.69 -33.85 4.68
N SER A 225 -1.47 -34.35 4.86
CA SER A 225 -0.45 -33.76 5.71
C SER A 225 0.26 -32.53 5.10
N LYS A 226 0.03 -32.21 3.82
CA LYS A 226 0.68 -31.09 3.13
C LYS A 226 -0.22 -29.87 3.05
N THR A 227 0.34 -28.70 3.37
CA THR A 227 -0.34 -27.42 3.19
C THR A 227 -0.27 -26.98 1.72
N TYR A 228 -1.37 -26.44 1.19
CA TYR A 228 -1.41 -25.93 -0.17
C TYR A 228 -2.22 -24.64 -0.31
N LYS A 229 -1.92 -23.86 -1.36
CA LYS A 229 -2.64 -22.63 -1.71
C LYS A 229 -3.04 -22.64 -3.18
N VAL A 230 -4.30 -22.31 -3.46
CA VAL A 230 -4.77 -22.02 -4.82
C VAL A 230 -4.53 -20.54 -5.12
N VAL A 231 -3.87 -20.23 -6.23
CA VAL A 231 -3.50 -18.88 -6.62
C VAL A 231 -3.98 -18.58 -8.04
N SER A 232 -4.44 -17.35 -8.25
CA SER A 232 -4.60 -16.76 -9.59
C SER A 232 -3.95 -15.37 -9.58
N GLY A 233 -4.67 -14.35 -9.10
CA GLY A 233 -4.14 -12.99 -9.02
C GLY A 233 -3.00 -12.79 -8.03
N GLY A 234 -2.95 -13.51 -6.90
CA GLY A 234 -1.85 -13.40 -5.93
C GLY A 234 -1.79 -12.09 -5.13
N THR A 235 -2.74 -11.16 -5.31
CA THR A 235 -2.72 -9.83 -4.66
C THR A 235 -3.01 -9.85 -3.16
N GLY A 236 -3.56 -10.94 -2.63
CA GLY A 236 -3.88 -11.09 -1.20
C GLY A 236 -2.67 -11.00 -0.27
N VAL A 237 -1.47 -11.37 -0.77
CA VAL A 237 -0.22 -11.28 0.01
C VAL A 237 0.15 -9.84 0.37
N GLY A 238 -0.35 -8.84 -0.38
CA GLY A 238 -0.15 -7.43 -0.05
C GLY A 238 -0.98 -6.96 1.15
N ILE A 239 -2.03 -7.70 1.52
CA ILE A 239 -2.91 -7.41 2.67
C ILE A 239 -2.53 -8.32 3.83
N TYR A 240 -2.41 -9.62 3.58
CA TYR A 240 -2.09 -10.65 4.56
C TYR A 240 -0.76 -11.34 4.20
N PRO A 241 0.40 -10.69 4.46
CA PRO A 241 1.71 -11.23 4.09
C PRO A 241 2.15 -12.42 4.95
N LYS A 242 1.50 -12.65 6.10
CA LYS A 242 1.85 -13.67 7.11
C LYS A 242 1.07 -14.99 6.98
N GLU A 243 0.43 -15.27 5.85
CA GLU A 243 -0.22 -16.57 5.67
C GLU A 243 0.83 -17.71 5.65
N ASP A 244 0.47 -18.85 6.23
CA ASP A 244 1.37 -19.98 6.53
C ASP A 244 2.28 -20.36 5.36
N ALA A 245 3.48 -20.88 5.67
CA ALA A 245 4.35 -21.45 4.65
C ALA A 245 3.66 -22.62 3.95
N TYR A 246 3.24 -22.41 2.70
CA TYR A 246 2.60 -23.44 1.89
C TYR A 246 3.66 -24.33 1.23
N GLN A 247 3.49 -25.64 1.34
CA GLN A 247 4.37 -26.60 0.68
C GLN A 247 4.03 -26.80 -0.79
N ILE A 248 2.79 -26.48 -1.19
CA ILE A 248 2.30 -26.63 -2.56
C ILE A 248 1.54 -25.36 -3.00
N ILE A 249 1.84 -24.85 -4.18
CA ILE A 249 1.10 -23.75 -4.83
C ILE A 249 0.42 -24.30 -6.08
N VAL A 250 -0.89 -24.07 -6.22
CA VAL A 250 -1.69 -24.49 -7.37
C VAL A 250 -2.15 -23.25 -8.14
N ASP A 251 -1.58 -22.99 -9.31
CA ASP A 251 -1.88 -21.85 -10.16
C ASP A 251 -2.97 -22.19 -11.19
N ILE A 252 -4.15 -21.58 -11.03
CA ILE A 252 -5.31 -21.82 -11.89
C ILE A 252 -5.40 -20.87 -13.09
N ASN A 253 -4.39 -19.99 -13.31
CA ASN A 253 -4.42 -19.04 -14.41
C ASN A 253 -4.42 -19.68 -15.80
N SER A 254 -4.11 -20.97 -15.93
CA SER A 254 -4.15 -21.69 -17.21
C SER A 254 -5.42 -22.50 -17.43
N VAL A 255 -6.41 -22.41 -16.54
CA VAL A 255 -7.68 -23.14 -16.64
C VAL A 255 -8.78 -22.22 -17.18
N PRO A 256 -9.25 -22.39 -18.44
CA PRO A 256 -10.18 -21.48 -19.11
C PRO A 256 -11.52 -21.30 -18.38
N GLU A 257 -12.05 -22.35 -17.77
CA GLU A 257 -13.38 -22.38 -17.14
C GLU A 257 -13.54 -21.34 -16.03
N PHE A 258 -12.46 -20.89 -15.39
CA PHE A 258 -12.50 -19.83 -14.37
C PHE A 258 -12.45 -18.42 -14.94
N LYS A 259 -12.28 -18.23 -16.25
CA LYS A 259 -12.15 -16.92 -16.91
C LYS A 259 -13.29 -16.63 -17.88
N GLU A 260 -14.13 -17.62 -18.15
CA GLU A 260 -15.28 -17.47 -19.03
C GLU A 260 -16.40 -16.65 -18.37
N HIS A 261 -17.22 -16.02 -19.19
CA HIS A 261 -18.45 -15.37 -18.75
C HIS A 261 -19.56 -15.66 -19.76
N SER A 262 -20.81 -15.63 -19.30
CA SER A 262 -21.96 -15.72 -20.19
C SER A 262 -23.18 -15.01 -19.61
N ILE A 263 -24.14 -14.68 -20.46
CA ILE A 263 -25.44 -14.15 -20.05
C ILE A 263 -26.50 -15.13 -20.52
N LYS A 264 -27.28 -15.67 -19.59
CA LYS A 264 -28.37 -16.62 -19.87
C LYS A 264 -29.53 -16.31 -18.94
N ASN A 265 -30.76 -16.40 -19.42
CA ASN A 265 -31.98 -16.21 -18.60
C ASN A 265 -31.98 -14.92 -17.75
N ASN A 266 -31.43 -13.80 -18.27
CA ASN A 266 -31.30 -12.53 -17.54
C ASN A 266 -30.38 -12.60 -16.30
N GLU A 267 -29.44 -13.55 -16.30
CA GLU A 267 -28.41 -13.74 -15.27
C GLU A 267 -27.01 -13.62 -15.87
N LEU A 268 -26.11 -13.05 -15.08
CA LEU A 268 -24.68 -12.96 -15.38
C LEU A 268 -23.93 -14.13 -14.74
N PHE A 269 -23.18 -14.86 -15.55
CA PHE A 269 -22.24 -15.89 -15.09
C PHE A 269 -20.83 -15.35 -15.24
N LEU A 270 -20.09 -15.23 -14.14
CA LEU A 270 -18.73 -14.70 -14.09
C LEU A 270 -17.76 -15.75 -13.56
N GLY A 271 -16.76 -16.14 -14.34
CA GLY A 271 -15.67 -17.00 -13.89
C GLY A 271 -14.91 -16.41 -12.71
N SER A 272 -14.56 -17.23 -11.72
CA SER A 272 -13.99 -16.76 -10.46
C SER A 272 -12.56 -16.20 -10.57
N ALA A 273 -11.80 -16.58 -11.60
CA ALA A 273 -10.47 -16.07 -11.91
C ALA A 273 -10.49 -14.86 -12.86
N MET A 274 -11.66 -14.33 -13.20
CA MET A 274 -11.74 -13.05 -13.91
C MET A 274 -11.19 -11.93 -13.02
N SER A 275 -10.34 -11.07 -13.61
CA SER A 275 -9.85 -9.87 -12.94
C SER A 275 -11.01 -8.91 -12.67
N ILE A 276 -10.89 -8.08 -11.62
CA ILE A 276 -11.90 -7.07 -11.31
C ILE A 276 -12.11 -6.13 -12.50
N GLN A 277 -11.05 -5.76 -13.21
CA GLN A 277 -11.15 -4.88 -14.39
C GLN A 277 -11.92 -5.56 -15.53
N THR A 278 -11.66 -6.84 -15.80
CA THR A 278 -12.41 -7.62 -16.81
C THR A 278 -13.90 -7.70 -16.45
N VAL A 279 -14.23 -7.87 -15.17
CA VAL A 279 -15.63 -7.87 -14.70
C VAL A 279 -16.29 -6.52 -14.93
N ILE A 280 -15.59 -5.40 -14.65
CA ILE A 280 -16.09 -4.05 -14.95
C ILE A 280 -16.40 -3.92 -16.45
N ASP A 281 -15.51 -4.38 -17.32
CA ASP A 281 -15.67 -4.26 -18.78
C ASP A 281 -16.81 -5.14 -19.31
N VAL A 282 -17.02 -6.33 -18.74
CA VAL A 282 -18.19 -7.17 -19.04
C VAL A 282 -19.48 -6.51 -18.57
N ILE A 283 -19.53 -5.94 -17.36
CA ILE A 283 -20.74 -5.26 -16.88
C ILE A 283 -21.08 -4.03 -17.73
N LYS A 284 -20.06 -3.30 -18.23
CA LYS A 284 -20.25 -2.14 -19.13
C LYS A 284 -21.00 -2.50 -20.40
N SER A 285 -20.89 -3.72 -20.93
CA SER A 285 -21.60 -4.17 -22.13
C SER A 285 -23.01 -4.69 -21.87
N THR A 286 -23.44 -4.80 -20.60
CA THR A 286 -24.81 -5.20 -20.23
C THR A 286 -25.77 -4.02 -20.17
N SER A 287 -27.07 -4.32 -20.04
CA SER A 287 -28.14 -3.36 -19.76
C SER A 287 -28.82 -3.62 -18.40
N PHE A 288 -28.11 -4.26 -17.46
CA PHE A 288 -28.67 -4.63 -16.16
C PHE A 288 -28.94 -3.42 -15.25
N GLY A 289 -30.01 -3.47 -14.46
CA GLY A 289 -30.47 -2.35 -13.64
C GLY A 289 -29.48 -1.92 -12.54
N PHE A 290 -28.55 -2.80 -12.16
CA PHE A 290 -27.48 -2.51 -11.19
C PHE A 290 -26.18 -1.99 -11.82
N ARG A 291 -26.06 -1.98 -13.16
CA ARG A 291 -24.82 -1.77 -13.92
C ARG A 291 -24.01 -0.57 -13.42
N ASP A 292 -24.60 0.61 -13.43
CA ASP A 292 -23.85 1.86 -13.18
C ASP A 292 -23.39 1.95 -11.73
N ALA A 293 -24.27 1.60 -10.79
CA ALA A 293 -23.94 1.57 -9.36
C ALA A 293 -22.83 0.55 -9.05
N LEU A 294 -22.84 -0.61 -9.72
CA LEU A 294 -21.83 -1.65 -9.55
C LEU A 294 -20.47 -1.21 -10.14
N ILE A 295 -20.44 -0.66 -11.36
CA ILE A 295 -19.22 -0.16 -12.00
C ILE A 295 -18.57 0.95 -11.16
N ILE A 296 -19.35 1.97 -10.76
CA ILE A 296 -18.85 3.12 -9.99
C ILE A 296 -18.23 2.66 -8.67
N HIS A 297 -18.76 1.61 -8.04
CA HIS A 297 -18.18 1.08 -6.82
C HIS A 297 -16.91 0.26 -7.10
N LEU A 298 -16.96 -0.65 -8.07
CA LEU A 298 -15.81 -1.50 -8.43
C LEU A 298 -14.59 -0.68 -8.88
N GLU A 299 -14.79 0.46 -9.55
CA GLU A 299 -13.70 1.39 -9.91
C GLU A 299 -12.99 2.01 -8.68
N LYS A 300 -13.62 1.98 -7.50
CA LYS A 300 -13.01 2.44 -6.23
C LYS A 300 -12.27 1.31 -5.49
N VAL A 301 -12.47 0.06 -5.90
CA VAL A 301 -11.85 -1.12 -5.28
C VAL A 301 -10.39 -1.19 -5.72
N ALA A 302 -9.50 -1.14 -4.74
CA ALA A 302 -8.05 -1.11 -4.93
C ALA A 302 -7.61 -0.03 -5.96
N SER A 303 -6.49 -0.26 -6.64
CA SER A 303 -6.01 0.56 -7.77
C SER A 303 -6.24 -0.16 -9.10
N HIS A 304 -6.14 0.56 -10.21
CA HIS A 304 -6.24 0.01 -11.56
C HIS A 304 -5.27 -1.16 -11.79
N ALA A 305 -4.01 -1.01 -11.35
CA ALA A 305 -3.02 -2.09 -11.46
C ALA A 305 -3.39 -3.34 -10.65
N ILE A 306 -3.97 -3.16 -9.45
CA ILE A 306 -4.49 -4.28 -8.66
C ILE A 306 -5.75 -4.86 -9.29
N ARG A 307 -6.64 -4.05 -9.89
CA ARG A 307 -7.85 -4.56 -10.56
C ARG A 307 -7.54 -5.39 -11.81
N ASN A 308 -6.42 -5.14 -12.49
CA ASN A 308 -5.94 -5.96 -13.61
C ASN A 308 -5.43 -7.35 -13.17
N GLN A 309 -5.13 -7.52 -11.88
CA GLN A 309 -4.49 -8.73 -11.35
C GLN A 309 -5.41 -9.49 -10.38
N GLY A 310 -6.00 -8.79 -9.42
CA GLY A 310 -6.90 -9.32 -8.40
C GLY A 310 -8.19 -9.84 -9.00
N THR A 311 -8.61 -11.03 -8.57
CA THR A 311 -9.78 -11.72 -9.10
C THR A 311 -10.97 -11.66 -8.16
N ILE A 312 -12.19 -11.75 -8.69
CA ILE A 312 -13.41 -11.78 -7.87
C ILE A 312 -13.44 -12.98 -6.92
N GLY A 313 -13.04 -14.17 -7.39
CA GLY A 313 -12.96 -15.38 -6.56
C GLY A 313 -11.88 -15.29 -5.49
N GLY A 314 -10.72 -14.69 -5.82
CA GLY A 314 -9.66 -14.44 -4.84
C GLY A 314 -10.12 -13.49 -3.73
N ASN A 315 -10.88 -12.45 -4.08
CA ASN A 315 -11.45 -11.52 -3.10
C ASN A 315 -12.49 -12.20 -2.18
N LEU A 316 -13.37 -13.04 -2.74
CA LEU A 316 -14.33 -13.81 -1.95
C LEU A 316 -13.61 -14.80 -1.01
N MET A 317 -12.59 -15.52 -1.49
CA MET A 317 -11.80 -16.43 -0.65
C MET A 317 -11.05 -15.70 0.46
N LEU A 318 -10.54 -14.48 0.20
CA LEU A 318 -9.96 -13.64 1.25
C LEU A 318 -11.01 -13.31 2.33
N LYS A 319 -12.22 -12.92 1.94
CA LYS A 319 -13.32 -12.68 2.89
C LYS A 319 -13.73 -13.93 3.67
N PHE A 320 -13.66 -15.10 3.04
CA PHE A 320 -13.98 -16.38 3.66
C PHE A 320 -13.00 -16.77 4.76
N PHE A 321 -11.69 -16.60 4.53
CA PHE A 321 -10.67 -16.89 5.54
C PHE A 321 -10.48 -15.76 6.56
N HIS A 322 -10.69 -14.51 6.16
CA HIS A 322 -10.56 -13.31 6.99
C HIS A 322 -11.91 -12.60 7.08
N GLN A 323 -12.76 -13.03 8.01
CA GLN A 323 -14.13 -12.49 8.12
C GLN A 323 -14.17 -11.00 8.46
N ASP A 324 -13.11 -10.44 9.03
CA ASP A 324 -12.96 -9.02 9.34
C ASP A 324 -12.58 -8.17 8.12
N PHE A 325 -12.15 -8.80 7.01
CA PHE A 325 -11.84 -8.11 5.76
C PHE A 325 -13.08 -7.34 5.26
N PRO A 326 -13.01 -6.00 5.11
CA PRO A 326 -14.14 -5.19 4.63
C PRO A 326 -14.25 -5.27 3.10
N SER A 327 -14.58 -6.45 2.58
CA SER A 327 -14.69 -6.71 1.14
C SER A 327 -15.81 -5.89 0.50
N ASP A 328 -15.45 -4.97 -0.39
CA ASP A 328 -16.40 -4.23 -1.22
C ASP A 328 -17.16 -5.20 -2.15
N ILE A 329 -16.48 -6.19 -2.73
CA ILE A 329 -17.06 -7.15 -3.70
C ILE A 329 -18.09 -8.05 -3.03
N PHE A 330 -17.78 -8.60 -1.85
CA PHE A 330 -18.71 -9.42 -1.10
C PHE A 330 -19.98 -8.63 -0.75
N THR A 331 -19.83 -7.41 -0.23
CA THR A 331 -20.96 -6.53 0.13
C THR A 331 -21.86 -6.27 -1.08
N LEU A 332 -21.29 -5.95 -2.25
CA LEU A 332 -22.03 -5.72 -3.49
C LEU A 332 -22.76 -6.97 -3.96
N PHE A 333 -22.08 -8.11 -4.01
CA PHE A 333 -22.63 -9.36 -4.53
C PHE A 333 -23.71 -9.94 -3.62
N GLU A 334 -23.53 -9.85 -2.30
CA GLU A 334 -24.56 -10.27 -1.33
C GLU A 334 -25.84 -9.44 -1.47
N ALA A 335 -25.73 -8.11 -1.61
CA ALA A 335 -26.89 -7.25 -1.83
C ALA A 335 -27.62 -7.56 -3.15
N LEU A 336 -26.88 -8.02 -4.17
CA LEU A 336 -27.44 -8.49 -5.44
C LEU A 336 -27.96 -9.93 -5.38
N LYS A 337 -27.96 -10.58 -4.21
CA LYS A 337 -28.38 -11.98 -4.02
C LYS A 337 -27.57 -12.95 -4.90
N ALA A 338 -26.27 -12.70 -5.04
CA ALA A 338 -25.40 -13.53 -5.86
C ALA A 338 -25.25 -14.96 -5.30
N GLU A 339 -24.98 -15.90 -6.18
CA GLU A 339 -24.70 -17.30 -5.84
C GLU A 339 -23.30 -17.70 -6.31
N VAL A 340 -22.71 -18.69 -5.64
CA VAL A 340 -21.42 -19.27 -6.01
C VAL A 340 -21.60 -20.72 -6.44
N THR A 341 -21.03 -21.08 -7.59
CA THR A 341 -20.91 -22.47 -8.03
C THR A 341 -19.60 -23.04 -7.53
N ILE A 342 -19.67 -24.09 -6.72
CA ILE A 342 -18.52 -24.72 -6.07
C ILE A 342 -18.39 -26.14 -6.59
N SER A 343 -17.16 -26.55 -6.84
CA SER A 343 -16.85 -27.90 -7.26
C SER A 343 -15.72 -28.48 -6.41
N GLY A 344 -15.67 -29.81 -6.33
CA GLY A 344 -14.70 -30.54 -5.52
C GLY A 344 -14.25 -31.83 -6.20
N ILE A 345 -13.31 -32.51 -5.54
CA ILE A 345 -12.72 -33.76 -6.04
C ILE A 345 -13.72 -34.94 -6.09
N GLY A 346 -13.36 -35.99 -6.83
CA GLY A 346 -14.08 -37.27 -6.85
C GLY A 346 -15.39 -37.27 -7.64
N GLY A 347 -15.55 -36.38 -8.62
CA GLY A 347 -16.75 -36.34 -9.48
C GLY A 347 -18.05 -35.95 -8.76
N LYS A 348 -17.94 -35.35 -7.56
CA LYS A 348 -19.10 -34.85 -6.82
C LYS A 348 -19.82 -33.78 -7.65
N PRO A 349 -21.16 -33.75 -7.65
CA PRO A 349 -21.91 -32.72 -8.36
C PRO A 349 -21.54 -31.34 -7.85
N ASN A 350 -21.53 -30.36 -8.76
CA ASN A 350 -21.34 -28.98 -8.40
C ASN A 350 -22.44 -28.54 -7.43
N VAL A 351 -22.06 -27.75 -6.43
CA VAL A 351 -22.96 -27.21 -5.42
C VAL A 351 -23.12 -25.72 -5.70
N ILE A 352 -24.36 -25.26 -5.88
CA ILE A 352 -24.69 -23.84 -5.99
C ILE A 352 -25.22 -23.39 -4.64
N LEU A 353 -24.67 -22.30 -4.10
CA LEU A 353 -25.10 -21.74 -2.82
C LEU A 353 -25.26 -20.22 -2.94
N PRO A 354 -26.30 -19.65 -2.30
CA PRO A 354 -26.32 -18.23 -1.98
C PRO A 354 -25.05 -17.81 -1.25
N LEU A 355 -24.53 -16.62 -1.56
CA LEU A 355 -23.26 -16.14 -1.04
C LEU A 355 -23.22 -16.10 0.51
N PHE A 356 -24.32 -15.70 1.14
CA PHE A 356 -24.51 -15.74 2.60
C PHE A 356 -24.44 -17.13 3.22
N ASP A 357 -25.00 -18.14 2.55
CA ASP A 357 -24.95 -19.52 3.06
C ASP A 357 -23.56 -20.13 2.89
N TRP A 358 -22.85 -19.71 1.84
CA TRP A 358 -21.47 -20.10 1.61
C TRP A 358 -20.51 -19.50 2.64
N ILE A 359 -20.59 -18.21 2.95
CA ILE A 359 -19.65 -17.56 3.89
C ILE A 359 -19.74 -18.11 5.31
N LYS A 360 -20.87 -18.71 5.68
CA LYS A 360 -21.08 -19.37 6.98
C LYS A 360 -20.46 -20.77 7.07
N LYS A 361 -19.97 -21.34 5.96
CA LYS A 361 -19.35 -22.67 5.98
C LYS A 361 -18.01 -22.62 6.72
N PRO A 362 -17.63 -23.68 7.43
CA PRO A 362 -16.31 -23.76 8.08
C PRO A 362 -15.19 -23.82 7.03
N PRO A 363 -13.95 -23.41 7.35
CA PRO A 363 -12.82 -23.48 6.43
C PRO A 363 -12.60 -24.84 5.77
N SER A 364 -12.86 -25.93 6.49
CA SER A 364 -12.80 -27.32 6.00
C SER A 364 -13.74 -27.59 4.82
N PHE A 365 -14.81 -26.82 4.65
CA PHE A 365 -15.72 -26.94 3.52
C PHE A 365 -15.03 -26.65 2.18
N MET A 366 -14.10 -25.68 2.16
CA MET A 366 -13.35 -25.31 0.97
C MET A 366 -12.09 -26.17 0.75
N HIS A 367 -11.80 -27.11 1.67
CA HIS A 367 -10.72 -28.06 1.48
C HIS A 367 -10.98 -28.94 0.24
N LYS A 368 -10.01 -28.98 -0.68
CA LYS A 368 -10.09 -29.64 -2.00
C LYS A 368 -11.32 -29.23 -2.82
N ARG A 369 -11.78 -27.97 -2.65
CA ARG A 369 -12.84 -27.34 -3.45
C ARG A 369 -12.42 -25.99 -3.99
N VAL A 370 -13.10 -25.56 -5.05
CA VAL A 370 -12.86 -24.28 -5.74
C VAL A 370 -14.19 -23.63 -6.14
N ILE A 371 -14.22 -22.30 -6.12
CA ILE A 371 -15.32 -21.53 -6.71
C ILE A 371 -15.07 -21.47 -8.21
N ILE A 372 -15.98 -22.00 -9.02
CA ILE A 372 -15.87 -21.96 -10.49
C ILE A 372 -16.33 -20.61 -11.01
N GLN A 373 -17.56 -20.23 -10.65
CA GLN A 373 -18.24 -19.06 -11.17
C GLN A 373 -19.16 -18.42 -10.11
N ILE A 374 -19.47 -17.16 -10.33
CA ILE A 374 -20.41 -16.34 -9.56
C ILE A 374 -21.59 -16.01 -10.47
N ILE A 375 -22.80 -16.17 -9.95
CA ILE A 375 -24.06 -15.96 -10.67
C ILE A 375 -24.76 -14.74 -10.08
N ILE A 376 -25.19 -13.80 -10.94
CA ILE A 376 -25.88 -12.57 -10.54
C ILE A 376 -27.10 -12.33 -11.43
N GLY A 377 -28.30 -12.41 -10.86
CA GLY A 377 -29.54 -12.08 -11.58
C GLY A 377 -29.74 -10.58 -11.74
N ASN A 378 -30.32 -10.16 -12.88
CA ASN A 378 -30.72 -8.77 -13.10
C ASN A 378 -31.83 -8.33 -12.13
N LEU A 379 -32.02 -7.01 -12.01
CA LEU A 379 -33.09 -6.42 -11.22
C LEU A 379 -34.43 -6.49 -11.97
N GLU A 380 -35.51 -6.66 -11.23
CA GLU A 380 -36.85 -6.38 -11.74
C GLU A 380 -37.05 -4.87 -11.99
N SER A 381 -38.06 -4.50 -12.78
CA SER A 381 -38.30 -3.09 -13.18
C SER A 381 -38.57 -2.14 -12.00
N ASN A 382 -39.06 -2.67 -10.89
CA ASN A 382 -39.35 -1.92 -9.67
C ASN A 382 -38.38 -2.22 -8.52
N GLU A 383 -37.30 -2.94 -8.80
CA GLU A 383 -36.18 -3.10 -7.89
C GLU A 383 -35.11 -2.03 -8.11
N LEU A 384 -34.60 -1.50 -7.01
CA LEU A 384 -33.56 -0.49 -7.01
C LEU A 384 -32.32 -1.04 -6.28
N PHE A 385 -31.15 -0.74 -6.82
CA PHE A 385 -29.86 -1.08 -6.22
C PHE A 385 -28.95 0.14 -6.18
N TYR A 386 -28.34 0.39 -5.02
CA TYR A 386 -27.31 1.42 -4.88
C TYR A 386 -26.29 1.04 -3.81
N SER A 387 -25.11 1.65 -3.84
CA SER A 387 -24.03 1.32 -2.91
C SER A 387 -23.27 2.56 -2.43
N TYR A 388 -22.65 2.44 -1.26
CA TYR A 388 -21.93 3.49 -0.57
C TYR A 388 -20.59 3.00 -0.06
N ARG A 389 -19.64 3.92 0.05
CA ARG A 389 -18.30 3.65 0.56
C ARG A 389 -17.70 4.91 1.14
N VAL A 390 -17.19 4.80 2.36
CA VAL A 390 -16.36 5.83 3.01
C VAL A 390 -15.05 5.18 3.43
N ALA A 391 -13.95 5.85 3.11
CA ALA A 391 -12.58 5.40 3.37
C ALA A 391 -11.70 6.63 3.61
N ASN A 392 -10.46 6.43 4.05
CA ASN A 392 -9.45 7.48 4.23
C ASN A 392 -9.18 8.31 2.96
N ARG A 393 -9.38 7.70 1.79
CA ARG A 393 -9.25 8.32 0.47
C ARG A 393 -10.19 7.64 -0.52
N PHE A 394 -10.45 8.31 -1.64
CA PHE A 394 -11.48 7.89 -2.61
C PHE A 394 -11.27 6.48 -3.20
N ALA A 395 -10.03 6.13 -3.55
CA ALA A 395 -9.63 4.83 -4.10
C ALA A 395 -8.35 4.32 -3.42
N ASN A 396 -7.98 3.06 -3.67
CA ASN A 396 -6.76 2.44 -3.11
C ASN A 396 -6.67 2.55 -1.57
N ALA A 397 -7.80 2.38 -0.87
CA ALA A 397 -7.85 2.31 0.59
C ALA A 397 -8.95 1.34 1.02
N HIS A 398 -8.79 0.72 2.19
CA HIS A 398 -9.87 -0.06 2.81
C HIS A 398 -11.01 0.86 3.23
N ALA A 399 -12.24 0.36 3.08
CA ALA A 399 -13.42 1.05 3.55
C ALA A 399 -13.46 1.07 5.08
N TYR A 400 -13.79 2.23 5.66
CA TYR A 400 -14.26 2.30 7.03
C TYR A 400 -15.62 1.64 7.17
N ILE A 401 -16.54 2.01 6.28
CA ILE A 401 -17.76 1.27 6.01
C ILE A 401 -18.00 1.29 4.50
N ASN A 402 -18.40 0.13 3.97
CA ASN A 402 -19.07 0.03 2.69
C ASN A 402 -20.49 -0.51 2.91
N ALA A 403 -21.39 -0.22 1.98
CA ALA A 403 -22.76 -0.70 2.03
C ALA A 403 -23.32 -0.89 0.63
N ALA A 404 -24.22 -1.84 0.48
CA ALA A 404 -24.97 -2.06 -0.75
C ALA A 404 -26.40 -2.44 -0.39
N PHE A 405 -27.36 -1.76 -1.02
CA PHE A 405 -28.77 -1.87 -0.71
C PHE A 405 -29.56 -2.28 -1.95
N ARG A 406 -30.45 -3.25 -1.79
CA ARG A 406 -31.43 -3.67 -2.79
C ARG A 406 -32.82 -3.61 -2.19
N ILE A 407 -33.76 -2.96 -2.88
CA ILE A 407 -35.13 -2.76 -2.41
C ILE A 407 -36.12 -2.88 -3.56
N LYS A 408 -37.27 -3.50 -3.31
CA LYS A 408 -38.38 -3.58 -4.26
C LYS A 408 -39.48 -2.61 -3.82
N LEU A 409 -39.87 -1.67 -4.69
CA LEU A 409 -40.82 -0.61 -4.34
C LEU A 409 -42.09 -0.66 -5.22
N SER A 410 -43.22 -0.31 -4.63
CA SER A 410 -44.45 0.03 -5.37
C SER A 410 -44.37 1.45 -5.95
N ASN A 411 -45.34 1.81 -6.79
CA ASN A 411 -45.47 3.17 -7.32
C ASN A 411 -45.64 4.23 -6.21
N GLU A 412 -46.31 3.87 -5.11
CA GLU A 412 -46.52 4.68 -3.91
C GLU A 412 -45.30 4.65 -2.95
N LYS A 413 -44.16 4.11 -3.41
CA LYS A 413 -42.94 3.96 -2.62
C LYS A 413 -43.14 3.13 -1.34
N ARG A 414 -43.99 2.10 -1.39
CA ARG A 414 -44.05 1.06 -0.35
C ARG A 414 -43.11 -0.09 -0.70
N ILE A 415 -42.44 -0.61 0.32
CA ILE A 415 -41.53 -1.75 0.21
C ILE A 415 -42.34 -3.03 0.02
N GLN A 416 -42.05 -3.79 -1.05
CA GLN A 416 -42.83 -4.97 -1.45
C GLN A 416 -42.22 -6.31 -0.99
N ASP A 417 -40.94 -6.32 -0.63
CA ASP A 417 -40.21 -7.49 -0.11
C ASP A 417 -39.18 -7.03 0.91
N VAL A 418 -38.65 -7.95 1.74
CA VAL A 418 -37.61 -7.64 2.72
C VAL A 418 -36.39 -7.04 2.00
N PRO A 419 -36.05 -5.77 2.25
CA PRO A 419 -34.91 -5.13 1.61
C PRO A 419 -33.61 -5.82 2.04
N LYS A 420 -32.62 -5.85 1.16
CA LYS A 420 -31.26 -6.29 1.52
C LYS A 420 -30.45 -5.07 1.92
N LEU A 421 -30.20 -4.92 3.21
CA LEU A 421 -29.36 -3.86 3.77
C LEU A 421 -28.03 -4.45 4.24
N ILE A 422 -27.03 -4.47 3.36
CA ILE A 422 -25.74 -5.12 3.60
C ILE A 422 -24.68 -4.06 3.91
N TYR A 423 -23.90 -4.27 4.98
CA TYR A 423 -22.77 -3.40 5.33
C TYR A 423 -21.49 -4.21 5.59
N GLY A 424 -20.34 -3.63 5.22
CA GLY A 424 -19.02 -4.07 5.66
C GLY A 424 -18.37 -3.02 6.57
N GLY A 425 -17.46 -3.48 7.44
CA GLY A 425 -16.74 -2.60 8.37
C GLY A 425 -17.52 -2.20 9.63
N VAL A 426 -18.69 -2.80 9.87
CA VAL A 426 -19.43 -2.66 11.13
C VAL A 426 -18.78 -3.55 12.19
N SER A 427 -18.91 -4.87 12.05
CA SER A 427 -18.37 -5.84 13.01
C SER A 427 -17.23 -6.67 12.40
N LYS A 428 -16.56 -7.48 13.23
CA LYS A 428 -15.58 -8.48 12.76
C LYS A 428 -16.19 -9.53 11.84
N ASN A 429 -17.46 -9.84 12.01
CA ASN A 429 -18.17 -10.79 11.16
C ASN A 429 -19.00 -10.02 10.12
N PHE A 430 -19.52 -10.75 9.14
CA PHE A 430 -20.52 -10.22 8.23
C PHE A 430 -21.70 -9.59 8.99
N PHE A 431 -22.16 -8.44 8.51
CA PHE A 431 -23.30 -7.71 9.07
C PHE A 431 -24.33 -7.41 8.00
N SER A 432 -25.57 -7.85 8.24
CA SER A 432 -26.76 -7.36 7.55
C SER A 432 -27.68 -6.76 8.60
N ALA A 433 -28.35 -5.66 8.25
CA ALA A 433 -29.33 -5.03 9.13
C ALA A 433 -30.68 -5.76 9.03
N ASP A 434 -30.71 -7.03 9.46
CA ASP A 434 -31.86 -7.92 9.32
C ASP A 434 -33.08 -7.41 10.10
N GLN A 435 -32.90 -6.89 11.32
CA GLN A 435 -34.00 -6.34 12.12
C GLN A 435 -34.57 -5.08 11.48
N THR A 436 -33.71 -4.15 11.04
CA THR A 436 -34.15 -2.96 10.30
C THR A 436 -34.87 -3.35 9.00
N SER A 437 -34.34 -4.33 8.26
CA SER A 437 -34.92 -4.78 7.00
C SER A 437 -36.30 -5.41 7.19
N ASN A 438 -36.45 -6.29 8.18
CA ASN A 438 -37.73 -6.90 8.53
C ASN A 438 -38.77 -5.87 8.98
N PHE A 439 -38.35 -4.85 9.74
CA PHE A 439 -39.24 -3.77 10.16
C PHE A 439 -39.74 -2.92 8.98
N LEU A 440 -38.86 -2.66 8.00
CA LEU A 440 -39.18 -1.87 6.81
C LEU A 440 -40.08 -2.61 5.81
N ASN A 441 -40.14 -3.95 5.87
CA ASN A 441 -40.96 -4.73 4.96
C ASN A 441 -42.45 -4.29 5.02
N GLY A 442 -43.04 -4.04 3.85
CA GLY A 442 -44.42 -3.56 3.73
C GLY A 442 -44.66 -2.10 4.11
N LYS A 443 -43.64 -1.34 4.57
CA LYS A 443 -43.77 0.06 4.98
C LYS A 443 -43.51 1.04 3.83
N SER A 444 -43.95 2.29 3.99
CA SER A 444 -43.63 3.36 3.04
C SER A 444 -42.33 4.04 3.43
N ILE A 445 -41.44 4.28 2.47
CA ILE A 445 -40.22 5.07 2.69
C ILE A 445 -40.48 6.59 2.77
N LYS A 446 -41.73 7.03 2.56
CA LYS A 446 -42.17 8.43 2.73
C LYS A 446 -42.57 8.77 4.16
N ASP A 447 -42.85 7.76 5.00
CA ASP A 447 -43.30 7.98 6.36
C ASP A 447 -42.12 8.28 7.31
N THR A 448 -42.02 9.52 7.75
CA THR A 448 -40.99 9.99 8.68
C THR A 448 -40.96 9.21 9.99
N ALA A 449 -42.12 8.79 10.52
CA ALA A 449 -42.16 8.02 11.77
C ALA A 449 -41.59 6.60 11.58
N THR A 450 -41.90 5.97 10.43
CA THR A 450 -41.26 4.71 10.03
C THR A 450 -39.75 4.89 9.89
N LEU A 451 -39.28 5.93 9.21
CA LEU A 451 -37.84 6.16 9.01
C LEU A 451 -37.12 6.39 10.35
N GLN A 452 -37.68 7.21 11.24
CA GLN A 452 -37.10 7.45 12.56
C GLN A 452 -36.97 6.14 13.35
N LYS A 453 -38.04 5.33 13.37
CA LYS A 453 -38.01 4.03 14.06
C LYS A 453 -37.02 3.05 13.41
N ALA A 454 -36.85 3.09 12.08
CA ALA A 454 -35.84 2.29 11.39
C ALA A 454 -34.41 2.72 11.80
N PHE A 455 -34.16 4.02 11.99
CA PHE A 455 -32.88 4.52 12.50
C PHE A 455 -32.63 4.10 13.95
N ASP A 456 -33.65 4.13 14.81
CA ASP A 456 -33.54 3.69 16.21
C ASP A 456 -33.23 2.19 16.31
N ILE A 457 -33.83 1.36 15.43
CA ILE A 457 -33.53 -0.07 15.32
C ILE A 457 -32.10 -0.26 14.82
N LEU A 458 -31.73 0.41 13.72
CA LEU A 458 -30.39 0.29 13.13
C LEU A 458 -29.30 0.73 14.10
N GLU A 459 -29.55 1.75 14.93
CA GLU A 459 -28.61 2.18 15.95
C GLU A 459 -28.36 1.10 17.01
N LYS A 460 -29.37 0.33 17.36
CA LYS A 460 -29.22 -0.77 18.34
C LYS A 460 -28.60 -2.00 17.70
N GLU A 461 -28.89 -2.24 16.42
CA GLU A 461 -28.42 -3.40 15.67
C GLU A 461 -26.97 -3.25 15.18
N ALA A 462 -26.59 -2.09 14.63
CA ALA A 462 -25.25 -1.82 14.13
C ALA A 462 -24.31 -1.42 15.27
N ILE A 463 -23.56 -2.38 15.80
CA ILE A 463 -22.59 -2.19 16.88
C ILE A 463 -21.17 -2.34 16.34
N PRO A 464 -20.46 -1.25 16.02
CA PRO A 464 -19.13 -1.38 15.45
C PRO A 464 -18.09 -1.85 16.48
N ASN A 465 -17.24 -2.80 16.10
CA ASN A 465 -16.15 -3.26 16.96
C ASN A 465 -15.06 -2.20 17.08
N ASP A 466 -14.38 -2.07 18.22
CA ASP A 466 -13.20 -1.21 18.28
C ASP A 466 -12.05 -1.80 17.43
N ASN A 467 -11.43 -0.98 16.60
CA ASN A 467 -10.29 -1.35 15.77
C ASN A 467 -9.45 -0.08 15.49
N PRO A 468 -8.18 -0.02 15.95
CA PRO A 468 -7.32 1.15 15.78
C PRO A 468 -6.94 1.45 14.31
N GLU A 469 -7.11 0.49 13.39
CA GLU A 469 -6.88 0.69 11.95
C GLU A 469 -8.07 1.35 11.23
N LEU A 470 -9.25 1.32 11.85
CA LEU A 470 -10.47 1.92 11.33
C LEU A 470 -10.78 3.24 12.04
N SER A 471 -11.78 3.96 11.53
CA SER A 471 -12.33 5.11 12.24
C SER A 471 -13.09 4.68 13.49
N THR A 472 -13.34 5.66 14.38
CA THR A 472 -13.97 5.42 15.68
C THR A 472 -15.31 4.69 15.52
N PRO A 473 -15.66 3.80 16.48
CA PRO A 473 -16.95 3.10 16.46
C PRO A 473 -18.14 4.07 16.35
N ALA A 474 -18.09 5.22 17.04
CA ALA A 474 -19.13 6.24 16.97
C ALA A 474 -19.32 6.80 15.56
N TYR A 475 -18.23 7.14 14.85
CA TYR A 475 -18.32 7.63 13.48
C TYR A 475 -18.86 6.57 12.52
N ARG A 476 -18.38 5.33 12.63
CA ARG A 476 -18.88 4.22 11.82
C ARG A 476 -20.36 3.93 12.05
N LYS A 477 -20.82 4.01 13.30
CA LYS A 477 -22.25 3.88 13.64
C LYS A 477 -23.10 4.94 12.96
N LEU A 478 -22.67 6.21 13.01
CA LEU A 478 -23.37 7.30 12.32
C LEU A 478 -23.40 7.09 10.79
N LEU A 479 -22.33 6.54 10.21
CA LEU A 479 -22.29 6.24 8.77
C LEU A 479 -23.34 5.21 8.35
N THR A 480 -23.69 4.23 9.18
CA THR A 480 -24.72 3.23 8.79
C THR A 480 -26.09 3.88 8.61
N GLN A 481 -26.47 4.76 9.53
CA GLN A 481 -27.69 5.55 9.48
C GLN A 481 -27.64 6.56 8.32
N ALA A 482 -26.52 7.25 8.13
CA ALA A 482 -26.36 8.22 7.04
C ALA A 482 -26.50 7.56 5.67
N PHE A 483 -25.97 6.36 5.47
CA PHE A 483 -26.13 5.62 4.21
C PHE A 483 -27.57 5.21 3.97
N LEU A 484 -28.29 4.71 5.00
CA LEU A 484 -29.71 4.39 4.86
C LEU A 484 -30.54 5.63 4.52
N TYR A 485 -30.29 6.76 5.19
CA TYR A 485 -30.95 8.03 4.90
C TYR A 485 -30.72 8.49 3.46
N LYS A 486 -29.45 8.49 3.01
CA LYS A 486 -29.09 8.83 1.63
C LYS A 486 -29.77 7.93 0.61
N PHE A 487 -29.90 6.64 0.91
CA PHE A 487 -30.56 5.69 0.03
C PHE A 487 -32.06 5.96 -0.09
N VAL A 488 -32.73 6.21 1.04
CA VAL A 488 -34.14 6.56 1.07
C VAL A 488 -34.43 7.82 0.27
N LEU A 489 -33.56 8.84 0.37
CA LEU A 489 -33.66 10.03 -0.48
C LEU A 489 -33.47 9.66 -1.95
N TRP A 490 -32.43 8.91 -2.30
CA TRP A 490 -32.15 8.50 -3.68
C TRP A 490 -33.28 7.68 -4.31
N CYS A 491 -33.97 6.81 -3.57
CA CYS A 491 -35.16 6.08 -4.03
C CYS A 491 -36.36 6.98 -4.38
N GLN A 492 -36.33 8.23 -3.91
CA GLN A 492 -37.35 9.26 -4.11
C GLN A 492 -36.83 10.40 -4.99
N LYS A 493 -35.81 10.17 -5.82
CA LYS A 493 -35.12 11.16 -6.67
C LYS A 493 -36.00 12.16 -7.41
N ASP A 494 -37.21 11.76 -7.80
CA ASP A 494 -38.14 12.59 -8.57
C ASP A 494 -38.98 13.55 -7.67
N GLU A 495 -38.98 13.32 -6.36
CA GLU A 495 -39.82 14.00 -5.36
C GLU A 495 -39.01 14.63 -4.20
N ILE A 496 -37.67 14.67 -4.30
CA ILE A 496 -36.82 15.20 -3.22
C ILE A 496 -36.91 16.73 -3.13
N PRO A 497 -37.13 17.31 -1.94
CA PRO A 497 -36.98 18.76 -1.73
C PRO A 497 -35.62 19.29 -2.19
N SER A 498 -35.58 20.48 -2.78
CA SER A 498 -34.36 21.08 -3.35
C SER A 498 -33.19 21.12 -2.35
N LEU A 499 -33.47 21.45 -1.09
CA LEU A 499 -32.50 21.50 0.02
C LEU A 499 -31.84 20.14 0.34
N LEU A 500 -32.48 19.02 0.01
CA LEU A 500 -32.00 17.67 0.34
C LEU A 500 -31.40 16.94 -0.87
N LYS A 501 -31.52 17.50 -2.08
CA LYS A 501 -31.08 16.84 -3.32
C LYS A 501 -29.58 16.51 -3.33
N SER A 502 -28.75 17.38 -2.75
CA SER A 502 -27.30 17.18 -2.65
C SER A 502 -26.89 16.02 -1.72
N ALA A 503 -27.78 15.57 -0.82
CA ALA A 503 -27.52 14.41 0.03
C ALA A 503 -27.70 13.09 -0.74
N ALA A 504 -28.69 13.04 -1.63
CA ALA A 504 -29.08 11.85 -2.38
C ALA A 504 -28.05 11.45 -3.47
N PHE A 505 -27.44 12.44 -4.11
CA PHE A 505 -26.50 12.23 -5.21
C PHE A 505 -25.05 12.53 -4.78
N PRO A 506 -24.06 11.80 -5.32
CA PRO A 506 -22.67 12.14 -5.11
C PRO A 506 -22.34 13.49 -5.72
N LEU A 507 -21.36 14.19 -5.14
CA LEU A 507 -20.77 15.37 -5.77
C LEU A 507 -20.04 14.94 -7.04
N GLU A 508 -20.57 15.28 -8.21
CA GLU A 508 -19.89 15.07 -9.48
C GLU A 508 -18.70 16.03 -9.58
N ARG A 509 -17.50 15.46 -9.74
CA ARG A 509 -16.32 16.24 -10.07
C ARG A 509 -16.27 16.41 -11.59
N PRO A 510 -15.73 17.53 -12.11
CA PRO A 510 -15.50 17.67 -13.53
C PRO A 510 -14.70 16.49 -14.09
N ASP A 511 -14.98 16.07 -15.33
CA ASP A 511 -14.36 14.90 -15.98
C ASP A 511 -12.83 14.98 -16.09
N SER A 512 -12.24 16.16 -15.87
CA SER A 512 -10.79 16.35 -15.83
C SER A 512 -10.42 17.55 -14.95
N SER A 513 -9.51 17.33 -14.00
CA SER A 513 -8.80 18.37 -13.25
C SER A 513 -8.02 19.32 -14.15
N GLN A 514 -7.85 20.57 -13.68
CA GLN A 514 -7.12 21.64 -14.37
C GLN A 514 -6.22 22.38 -13.36
N GLY A 515 -5.10 22.93 -13.85
CA GLY A 515 -4.21 23.77 -13.04
C GLY A 515 -3.54 24.83 -13.90
N LYS A 516 -3.38 26.04 -13.36
CA LYS A 516 -2.67 27.16 -14.00
C LYS A 516 -1.45 27.54 -13.17
N GLN A 517 -0.34 27.89 -13.81
CA GLN A 517 0.83 28.47 -13.16
C GLN A 517 1.22 29.74 -13.90
N THR A 518 1.62 30.76 -13.16
CA THR A 518 2.06 32.04 -13.68
C THR A 518 3.34 32.41 -12.95
N TYR A 519 4.37 32.76 -13.70
CA TYR A 519 5.65 33.23 -13.19
C TYR A 519 6.27 34.17 -14.24
N GLU A 520 7.09 35.10 -13.78
CA GLU A 520 7.82 36.02 -14.64
C GLU A 520 9.26 35.51 -14.83
N THR A 521 9.81 35.73 -16.02
CA THR A 521 11.19 35.37 -16.36
C THR A 521 11.82 36.51 -17.12
N ASP A 522 13.10 36.76 -16.87
CA ASP A 522 13.89 37.81 -17.54
C ASP A 522 15.05 37.18 -18.32
N PRO A 523 15.01 37.21 -19.67
CA PRO A 523 16.08 36.65 -20.50
C PRO A 523 17.48 37.18 -20.21
N SER A 524 17.62 38.38 -19.65
CA SER A 524 18.92 38.94 -19.28
C SER A 524 19.59 38.19 -18.12
N PHE A 525 18.80 37.49 -17.28
CA PHE A 525 19.27 36.67 -16.16
C PHE A 525 19.35 35.17 -16.51
N TYR A 526 19.15 34.79 -17.77
CA TYR A 526 19.20 33.37 -18.13
C TYR A 526 20.62 32.82 -17.97
N PRO A 527 20.77 31.60 -17.41
CA PRO A 527 19.72 30.62 -17.12
C PRO A 527 19.11 30.67 -15.70
N VAL A 528 19.43 31.66 -14.86
CA VAL A 528 19.09 31.67 -13.41
C VAL A 528 17.58 31.62 -13.14
N ASN A 529 16.79 32.43 -13.84
CA ASN A 529 15.32 32.43 -13.74
C ASN A 529 14.63 31.81 -14.97
N GLN A 530 15.41 31.16 -15.85
CA GLN A 530 14.85 30.39 -16.97
C GLN A 530 14.18 29.13 -16.42
N SER A 531 12.96 28.83 -16.88
CA SER A 531 12.30 27.57 -16.58
C SER A 531 12.97 26.42 -17.33
N VAL A 532 14.07 25.91 -16.79
CA VAL A 532 14.81 24.78 -17.34
C VAL A 532 14.27 23.46 -16.79
N PRO A 533 13.99 22.45 -17.65
CA PRO A 533 13.67 21.12 -17.17
C PRO A 533 14.80 20.57 -16.31
N LYS A 534 14.43 19.75 -15.31
CA LYS A 534 15.43 19.08 -14.47
C LYS A 534 16.37 18.23 -15.33
N VAL A 535 17.68 18.42 -15.17
CA VAL A 535 18.73 17.71 -15.93
C VAL A 535 18.56 16.19 -15.88
N GLU A 536 18.35 15.63 -14.68
CA GLU A 536 18.17 14.18 -14.52
C GLU A 536 16.74 13.71 -14.82
N GLY A 537 15.81 14.62 -15.15
CA GLY A 537 14.40 14.30 -15.33
C GLY A 537 14.17 13.19 -16.34
N LYS A 538 14.89 13.22 -17.47
CA LYS A 538 14.81 12.17 -18.51
C LYS A 538 15.27 10.82 -17.97
N SER A 539 16.46 10.75 -17.37
CA SER A 539 17.03 9.53 -16.78
C SER A 539 16.22 8.97 -15.61
N GLN A 540 15.51 9.83 -14.87
CA GLN A 540 14.56 9.39 -13.84
C GLN A 540 13.35 8.69 -14.46
N CYS A 541 12.81 9.25 -15.54
CA CYS A 541 11.63 8.71 -16.21
C CYS A 541 11.93 7.44 -17.01
N SER A 542 13.13 7.29 -17.59
CA SER A 542 13.57 6.08 -18.29
C SER A 542 14.06 4.96 -17.37
N GLY A 543 14.30 5.26 -16.08
CA GLY A 543 14.79 4.28 -15.11
C GLY A 543 16.32 4.09 -15.10
N ASP A 544 17.06 4.83 -15.92
CA ASP A 544 18.53 4.75 -16.03
C ASP A 544 19.25 5.22 -14.75
N LEU A 545 18.59 6.09 -13.99
CA LEU A 545 19.17 6.69 -12.80
C LEU A 545 19.17 5.71 -11.61
N LYS A 546 20.35 5.52 -11.00
CA LYS A 546 20.58 4.60 -9.88
C LYS A 546 20.32 5.25 -8.51
N TYR A 547 19.53 4.59 -7.67
CA TYR A 547 19.40 4.89 -6.24
C TYR A 547 20.29 3.94 -5.44
N THR A 548 20.31 4.08 -4.11
CA THR A 548 21.20 3.27 -3.24
C THR A 548 21.04 1.78 -3.53
N ASP A 549 19.79 1.30 -3.58
CA ASP A 549 19.54 -0.13 -3.78
C ASP A 549 19.73 -0.62 -5.23
N ASP A 550 19.94 0.29 -6.18
CA ASP A 550 20.17 -0.05 -7.58
C ASP A 550 21.65 -0.35 -7.87
N GLU A 551 22.54 -0.12 -6.90
CA GLU A 551 23.93 -0.54 -6.98
C GLU A 551 24.02 -2.04 -7.19
N MET A 552 24.84 -2.45 -8.14
CA MET A 552 25.03 -3.86 -8.48
C MET A 552 25.55 -4.61 -7.25
N PRO A 553 24.91 -5.72 -6.87
CA PRO A 553 25.40 -6.51 -5.75
C PRO A 553 26.77 -7.11 -6.09
N GLY A 554 27.70 -7.05 -5.13
CA GLY A 554 29.00 -7.69 -5.26
C GLY A 554 28.90 -9.22 -5.16
N THR A 555 29.88 -9.95 -5.70
CA THR A 555 29.94 -11.41 -5.55
C THR A 555 30.00 -11.80 -4.07
N GLY A 556 29.00 -12.55 -3.60
CA GLY A 556 28.90 -12.99 -2.21
C GLY A 556 28.53 -11.89 -1.22
N GLU A 557 27.92 -10.79 -1.65
CA GLU A 557 27.32 -9.78 -0.77
C GLU A 557 26.23 -10.40 0.13
N TYR A 558 26.19 -10.00 1.41
CA TYR A 558 25.16 -10.41 2.36
C TYR A 558 24.07 -9.35 2.56
N TYR A 559 22.94 -9.76 3.11
CA TYR A 559 21.80 -8.91 3.41
C TYR A 559 21.52 -8.87 4.91
N GLY A 560 21.25 -7.67 5.44
CA GLY A 560 20.89 -7.47 6.83
C GLY A 560 19.41 -7.12 7.02
N ALA A 561 18.80 -7.65 8.09
CA ALA A 561 17.46 -7.31 8.55
C ALA A 561 17.46 -7.06 10.06
N PHE A 562 16.84 -5.95 10.50
CA PHE A 562 16.77 -5.60 11.91
C PHE A 562 15.81 -6.52 12.67
N VAL A 563 16.21 -6.88 13.89
CA VAL A 563 15.34 -7.41 14.93
C VAL A 563 14.89 -6.22 15.77
N VAL A 564 13.59 -5.97 15.83
CA VAL A 564 12.99 -4.82 16.53
C VAL A 564 12.06 -5.29 17.64
N SER A 565 11.85 -4.45 18.64
CA SER A 565 10.94 -4.76 19.75
C SER A 565 9.47 -4.66 19.35
N ASP A 566 8.64 -5.63 19.74
CA ASP A 566 7.17 -5.52 19.62
C ASP A 566 6.54 -4.75 20.79
N LEU A 567 7.27 -4.57 21.90
CA LEU A 567 6.80 -3.90 23.12
C LEU A 567 7.51 -2.57 23.38
N ALA A 568 6.92 -1.76 24.26
CA ALA A 568 7.43 -0.49 24.72
C ALA A 568 7.44 -0.43 26.26
N ASN A 569 8.25 0.46 26.85
CA ASN A 569 8.33 0.70 28.29
C ASN A 569 8.61 -0.57 29.13
N CYS A 570 9.65 -1.30 28.77
CA CYS A 570 10.06 -2.53 29.44
C CYS A 570 11.58 -2.73 29.36
N LYS A 571 12.07 -3.86 29.88
CA LYS A 571 13.45 -4.30 29.69
C LYS A 571 13.49 -5.62 28.96
N ILE A 572 14.56 -5.83 28.21
CA ILE A 572 14.92 -7.13 27.65
C ILE A 572 15.26 -8.06 28.81
N ASP A 573 14.66 -9.25 28.80
CA ASP A 573 15.05 -10.34 29.69
C ASP A 573 16.06 -11.27 29.01
N LYS A 574 15.68 -11.83 27.85
CA LYS A 574 16.53 -12.68 27.03
C LYS A 574 16.32 -12.39 25.54
N VAL A 575 17.39 -12.48 24.77
CA VAL A 575 17.36 -12.56 23.30
C VAL A 575 17.97 -13.90 22.89
N ASP A 576 17.23 -14.70 22.14
CA ASP A 576 17.65 -16.02 21.68
C ASP A 576 17.58 -16.10 20.14
N PRO A 577 18.72 -15.94 19.45
CA PRO A 577 18.77 -16.05 18.00
C PRO A 577 18.96 -17.49 17.51
N THR A 578 18.91 -18.51 18.37
CA THR A 578 19.28 -19.89 18.02
C THR A 578 18.47 -20.44 16.84
N ASN A 579 17.13 -20.27 16.87
CA ASN A 579 16.26 -20.73 15.79
C ASN A 579 16.53 -19.99 14.48
N ALA A 580 16.79 -18.68 14.54
CA ALA A 580 17.16 -17.89 13.38
C ALA A 580 18.51 -18.33 12.80
N LEU A 581 19.51 -18.58 13.63
CA LEU A 581 20.86 -19.02 13.21
C LEU A 581 20.88 -20.43 12.62
N ALA A 582 19.94 -21.29 13.03
CA ALA A 582 19.79 -22.63 12.46
C ALA A 582 19.17 -22.64 11.05
N MET A 583 18.60 -21.52 10.60
CA MET A 583 18.00 -21.44 9.27
C MET A 583 19.05 -21.44 8.16
N PRO A 584 18.87 -22.23 7.09
CA PRO A 584 19.78 -22.24 5.94
C PRO A 584 19.99 -20.84 5.35
N GLY A 585 21.26 -20.50 5.07
CA GLY A 585 21.67 -19.21 4.51
C GLY A 585 21.77 -18.07 5.52
N VAL A 586 21.48 -18.29 6.80
CA VAL A 586 21.75 -17.31 7.87
C VAL A 586 23.23 -17.38 8.26
N ILE A 587 23.87 -16.21 8.36
CA ILE A 587 25.32 -16.08 8.55
C ILE A 587 25.64 -15.71 9.99
N LYS A 588 25.11 -14.59 10.49
CA LYS A 588 25.39 -14.07 11.84
C LYS A 588 24.22 -13.29 12.41
N TYR A 589 24.14 -13.26 13.74
CA TYR A 589 23.38 -12.27 14.50
C TYR A 589 24.35 -11.20 15.02
N VAL A 590 23.97 -9.93 14.92
CA VAL A 590 24.75 -8.76 15.33
C VAL A 590 23.96 -7.98 16.38
N ASP A 591 24.56 -7.63 17.52
CA ASP A 591 23.91 -6.86 18.59
C ASP A 591 24.83 -5.80 19.22
N HIS A 592 24.39 -5.23 20.35
CA HIS A 592 25.13 -4.19 21.07
C HIS A 592 26.53 -4.63 21.54
N LYS A 593 26.80 -5.93 21.68
CA LYS A 593 28.10 -6.47 22.12
C LYS A 593 29.13 -6.48 21.01
N ASP A 594 28.69 -6.34 19.75
CA ASP A 594 29.56 -6.31 18.59
C ASP A 594 30.07 -4.91 18.23
N ILE A 595 29.66 -3.89 18.99
CA ILE A 595 29.99 -2.48 18.73
C ILE A 595 31.40 -2.20 19.29
N PRO A 596 32.40 -1.86 18.45
CA PRO A 596 33.77 -1.64 18.93
C PRO A 596 33.96 -0.35 19.75
N GLY A 597 33.11 0.65 19.51
CA GLY A 597 33.15 1.97 20.15
C GLY A 597 31.88 2.27 20.95
N LYS A 598 31.29 3.44 20.73
CA LYS A 598 30.11 3.88 21.49
C LYS A 598 28.80 3.40 20.85
N ASN A 599 27.94 2.78 21.64
CA ASN A 599 26.57 2.42 21.25
C ASN A 599 25.64 3.66 21.21
N ASP A 600 25.86 4.57 20.26
CA ASP A 600 25.08 5.82 20.13
C ASP A 600 25.12 6.31 18.67
N PHE A 601 23.95 6.61 18.08
CA PHE A 601 23.87 7.15 16.71
C PHE A 601 23.35 8.58 16.62
N CYS A 602 22.71 9.11 17.67
CA CYS A 602 22.11 10.45 17.64
C CYS A 602 21.82 11.05 19.03
N ARG A 603 22.86 11.29 19.84
CA ARG A 603 22.78 11.96 21.16
C ARG A 603 21.94 11.18 22.17
N ASN A 604 22.52 10.09 22.68
CA ASN A 604 21.92 9.16 23.65
C ASN A 604 20.80 8.32 23.05
N GLU A 605 20.94 7.96 21.78
CA GLU A 605 20.07 6.98 21.11
C GLU A 605 20.92 5.77 20.73
N GLU A 606 20.65 4.61 21.35
CA GLU A 606 21.43 3.39 21.12
C GLU A 606 21.24 2.83 19.70
N ILE A 607 22.31 2.29 19.11
CA ILE A 607 22.27 1.61 17.80
C ILE A 607 21.48 0.31 17.93
N PHE A 608 21.80 -0.47 18.96
CA PHE A 608 21.07 -1.66 19.39
C PHE A 608 20.81 -1.55 20.88
N SER A 609 19.59 -1.86 21.33
CA SER A 609 19.25 -1.80 22.76
C SER A 609 20.19 -2.69 23.59
N SER A 610 20.82 -2.09 24.60
CA SER A 610 21.66 -2.82 25.57
C SER A 610 20.85 -3.44 26.71
N GLY A 611 19.55 -3.14 26.80
CA GLY A 611 18.66 -3.76 27.77
C GLY A 611 17.33 -3.03 27.99
N SER A 612 17.29 -1.71 27.88
CA SER A 612 16.03 -0.95 28.04
C SER A 612 15.31 -0.75 26.72
N ILE A 613 13.99 -0.97 26.73
CA ILE A 613 13.12 -0.76 25.58
C ILE A 613 12.16 0.40 25.89
N HIS A 614 12.32 1.48 25.14
CA HIS A 614 11.57 2.71 25.30
C HIS A 614 10.33 2.74 24.41
N PHE A 615 10.38 2.14 23.23
CA PHE A 615 9.29 2.14 22.25
C PHE A 615 9.24 0.84 21.43
N ALA A 616 8.04 0.50 20.94
CA ALA A 616 7.86 -0.59 19.99
C ALA A 616 8.42 -0.17 18.62
N GLY A 617 9.25 -1.02 18.01
CA GLY A 617 10.08 -0.71 16.85
C GLY A 617 11.54 -0.40 17.20
N GLN A 618 11.92 -0.37 18.50
CA GLN A 618 13.31 -0.10 18.88
C GLN A 618 14.24 -1.24 18.44
N PRO A 619 15.38 -0.96 17.78
CA PRO A 619 16.33 -1.99 17.35
C PRO A 619 16.94 -2.74 18.54
N ILE A 620 16.96 -4.07 18.44
CA ILE A 620 17.58 -4.99 19.41
C ILE A 620 18.85 -5.61 18.82
N GLY A 621 18.81 -5.94 17.52
CA GLY A 621 19.93 -6.53 16.81
C GLY A 621 19.68 -6.58 15.30
N MET A 622 20.50 -7.34 14.58
CA MET A 622 20.38 -7.54 13.14
C MET A 622 20.78 -8.97 12.76
N ILE A 623 19.96 -9.63 11.95
CA ILE A 623 20.33 -10.87 11.26
C ILE A 623 21.00 -10.53 9.93
N VAL A 624 22.10 -11.21 9.64
CA VAL A 624 22.80 -11.18 8.35
C VAL A 624 22.65 -12.55 7.67
N ALA A 625 22.24 -12.56 6.40
CA ALA A 625 22.01 -13.77 5.61
C ALA A 625 22.47 -13.61 4.15
N GLU A 626 22.52 -14.71 3.40
CA GLU A 626 22.89 -14.74 1.97
C GLU A 626 21.84 -14.09 1.06
N SER A 627 20.60 -13.97 1.52
CA SER A 627 19.51 -13.35 0.77
C SER A 627 18.67 -12.43 1.66
N ARG A 628 18.03 -11.42 1.06
CA ARG A 628 17.12 -10.51 1.78
C ARG A 628 15.92 -11.24 2.38
N SER A 629 15.32 -12.19 1.64
CA SER A 629 14.15 -12.94 2.12
C SER A 629 14.51 -13.81 3.33
N THR A 630 15.67 -14.48 3.29
CA THR A 630 16.19 -15.24 4.43
C THR A 630 16.44 -14.33 5.62
N ALA A 631 17.09 -13.17 5.43
CA ALA A 631 17.35 -12.23 6.52
C ALA A 631 16.06 -11.75 7.20
N LEU A 632 15.06 -11.34 6.43
CA LEU A 632 13.76 -10.89 6.95
C LEU A 632 13.02 -11.99 7.70
N LYS A 633 12.97 -13.20 7.13
CA LYS A 633 12.31 -14.36 7.77
C LYS A 633 13.00 -14.75 9.08
N ALA A 634 14.34 -14.79 9.07
CA ALA A 634 15.15 -15.13 10.23
C ALA A 634 15.09 -14.05 11.32
N ALA A 635 15.04 -12.77 10.97
CA ALA A 635 14.86 -11.69 11.94
C ALA A 635 13.55 -11.83 12.72
N GLY A 636 12.46 -12.26 12.06
CA GLY A 636 11.19 -12.58 12.73
C GLY A 636 11.17 -13.88 13.52
N SER A 637 12.24 -14.69 13.46
CA SER A 637 12.39 -15.96 14.19
C SER A 637 13.33 -15.84 15.40
N VAL A 638 13.83 -14.63 15.69
CA VAL A 638 14.60 -14.35 16.91
C VAL A 638 13.63 -14.20 18.07
N GLU A 639 13.80 -15.02 19.10
CA GLU A 639 12.93 -14.99 20.28
C GLU A 639 13.42 -13.91 21.24
N VAL A 640 12.53 -12.99 21.62
CA VAL A 640 12.80 -11.94 22.59
C VAL A 640 11.80 -12.04 23.73
N THR A 641 12.29 -12.19 24.95
CA THR A 641 11.48 -12.11 26.16
C THR A 641 11.75 -10.81 26.90
N TYR A 642 10.73 -10.32 27.60
CA TYR A 642 10.74 -9.03 28.25
C TYR A 642 10.38 -9.15 29.73
N LYS A 643 10.88 -8.22 30.54
CA LYS A 643 10.56 -8.06 31.96
C LYS A 643 10.30 -6.59 32.30
N ASP A 644 9.83 -6.35 33.52
CA ASP A 644 9.49 -5.01 34.03
C ASP A 644 8.51 -4.26 33.10
N LEU A 645 7.50 -4.95 32.53
CA LEU A 645 6.54 -4.33 31.62
C LEU A 645 5.72 -3.26 32.36
N LYS A 646 5.76 -2.03 31.84
CA LYS A 646 4.99 -0.90 32.36
C LYS A 646 4.01 -0.39 31.31
N LYS A 647 2.93 0.25 31.78
CA LYS A 647 1.99 0.92 30.87
C LYS A 647 2.74 1.99 30.07
N PRO A 648 2.67 1.97 28.72
CA PRO A 648 3.34 2.99 27.91
C PRO A 648 2.64 4.34 28.00
N ILE A 649 3.43 5.41 28.04
CA ILE A 649 2.97 6.80 27.89
C ILE A 649 2.93 7.11 26.39
N LEU A 650 1.73 7.30 25.83
CA LEU A 650 1.55 7.42 24.37
C LEU A 650 1.05 8.80 23.92
N THR A 651 0.68 9.66 24.86
CA THR A 651 0.11 10.99 24.57
C THR A 651 0.87 12.07 25.31
N ILE A 652 0.84 13.30 24.77
CA ILE A 652 1.41 14.46 25.43
C ILE A 652 0.76 14.65 26.81
N GLU A 653 -0.57 14.49 26.88
CA GLU A 653 -1.31 14.65 28.12
C GLU A 653 -0.93 13.65 29.20
N ASP A 654 -0.63 12.39 28.83
CA ASP A 654 -0.14 11.40 29.78
C ASP A 654 1.28 11.73 30.25
N ALA A 655 2.14 12.21 29.35
CA ALA A 655 3.50 12.62 29.70
C ALA A 655 3.52 13.84 30.64
N LEU A 656 2.57 14.78 30.48
CA LEU A 656 2.44 15.95 31.34
C LEU A 656 2.07 15.64 32.80
N LYS A 657 1.66 14.39 33.11
CA LYS A 657 1.39 13.95 34.49
C LYS A 657 2.67 13.63 35.27
N ASP A 658 3.81 13.51 34.59
CA ASP A 658 5.11 13.20 35.16
C ASP A 658 6.11 14.30 34.80
N SER A 659 6.49 15.13 35.78
CA SER A 659 7.40 16.26 35.57
C SER A 659 8.79 15.82 35.09
N SER A 660 9.21 14.57 35.34
CA SER A 660 10.48 14.03 34.85
C SER A 660 10.50 13.82 33.33
N LYS A 661 9.33 13.86 32.67
CA LYS A 661 9.18 13.71 31.22
C LYS A 661 9.18 15.05 30.49
N ILE A 662 9.18 16.17 31.21
CA ILE A 662 9.01 17.50 30.63
C ILE A 662 10.36 18.19 30.52
N PHE A 663 10.67 18.68 29.32
CA PHE A 663 11.79 19.57 29.08
C PHE A 663 11.24 20.96 28.71
N ASN A 664 11.46 21.94 29.58
CA ASN A 664 11.08 23.33 29.31
C ASN A 664 12.24 24.04 28.62
N LEU A 665 11.94 24.74 27.53
CA LEU A 665 12.89 25.61 26.87
C LEU A 665 12.71 27.05 27.38
N GLU A 666 13.67 27.91 27.04
CA GLU A 666 13.57 29.34 27.32
C GLU A 666 12.32 29.95 26.69
N GLU A 667 11.67 30.83 27.45
CA GLU A 667 10.49 31.55 27.01
C GLU A 667 10.85 32.56 25.91
N VAL A 668 9.96 32.69 24.92
CA VAL A 668 10.10 33.65 23.84
C VAL A 668 9.07 34.75 24.04
N VAL A 669 9.54 35.92 24.45
CA VAL A 669 8.74 37.16 24.53
C VAL A 669 9.00 38.00 23.29
N ILE A 670 7.94 38.33 22.56
CA ILE A 670 7.99 39.19 21.38
C ILE A 670 7.31 40.51 21.74
N GLY A 671 8.11 41.58 21.80
CA GLY A 671 7.67 42.93 22.14
C GLY A 671 7.53 43.18 23.65
N GLU A 672 6.40 43.76 24.07
CA GLU A 672 6.14 44.18 25.46
C GLU A 672 5.47 43.06 26.28
N ASP A 673 5.87 42.90 27.54
CA ASP A 673 5.32 41.92 28.49
C ASP A 673 4.21 42.55 29.36
N GLU A 674 3.11 42.96 28.71
CA GLU A 674 1.93 43.51 29.41
C GLU A 674 0.64 42.84 28.92
N GLU A 675 -0.11 42.21 29.84
CA GLU A 675 -1.47 41.79 29.53
C GLU A 675 -2.37 43.02 29.33
N SER A 676 -3.09 43.06 28.21
CA SER A 676 -4.03 44.16 27.93
C SER A 676 -5.38 43.85 28.58
N GLU A 677 -5.80 44.66 29.55
CA GLU A 677 -7.08 44.54 30.24
C GLU A 677 -7.98 45.76 29.97
N GLY A 678 -9.30 45.58 29.97
CA GLY A 678 -10.27 46.67 29.80
C GLY A 678 -11.67 46.20 29.39
N PRO A 679 -12.70 47.07 29.43
CA PRO A 679 -14.09 46.70 29.16
C PRO A 679 -14.38 46.32 27.69
N ASN A 680 -13.47 46.67 26.76
CA ASN A 680 -13.62 46.46 25.31
C ASN A 680 -12.77 45.31 24.75
N VAL A 681 -12.31 44.39 25.59
CA VAL A 681 -11.53 43.24 25.15
C VAL A 681 -12.37 41.95 25.11
N LEU A 682 -12.08 41.09 24.15
CA LEU A 682 -12.54 39.71 24.07
C LEU A 682 -11.39 38.78 24.44
N GLN A 683 -11.62 37.89 25.41
CA GLN A 683 -10.66 36.87 25.79
C GLN A 683 -11.11 35.49 25.31
N VAL A 684 -10.22 34.77 24.62
CA VAL A 684 -10.44 33.39 24.18
C VAL A 684 -9.35 32.51 24.76
N VAL A 685 -9.75 31.48 25.50
CA VAL A 685 -8.85 30.45 26.03
C VAL A 685 -9.19 29.12 25.37
N GLY A 686 -8.17 28.41 24.90
CA GLY A 686 -8.38 27.15 24.20
C GLY A 686 -7.14 26.29 24.12
N GLN A 687 -7.30 25.16 23.44
CA GLN A 687 -6.20 24.27 23.10
C GLN A 687 -6.42 23.68 21.73
N ILE A 688 -5.32 23.39 21.04
CA ILE A 688 -5.32 22.70 19.75
C ILE A 688 -4.29 21.57 19.77
N LYS A 689 -4.64 20.45 19.14
CA LYS A 689 -3.76 19.30 18.94
C LYS A 689 -3.46 19.12 17.47
N MET A 690 -2.22 18.79 17.17
CA MET A 690 -1.80 18.38 15.84
C MET A 690 -1.18 16.99 15.90
N GLY A 691 -1.67 16.09 15.04
CA GLY A 691 -1.16 14.73 14.95
C GLY A 691 0.21 14.63 14.29
N SER A 692 0.77 13.42 14.32
CA SER A 692 2.03 13.10 13.65
C SER A 692 1.83 12.96 12.13
N GLN A 693 2.95 13.01 11.39
CA GLN A 693 2.95 12.82 9.94
C GLN A 693 4.18 12.01 9.53
N TYR A 694 3.97 10.89 8.83
CA TYR A 694 5.08 10.13 8.27
C TYR A 694 5.59 10.75 6.96
N HIS A 695 6.91 10.72 6.76
CA HIS A 695 7.58 11.37 5.63
C HIS A 695 7.20 10.73 4.30
N PHE A 696 7.07 9.40 4.29
CA PHE A 696 6.70 8.61 3.11
C PHE A 696 7.60 8.92 1.90
N HIS A 697 8.91 9.01 2.14
CA HIS A 697 9.88 9.02 1.04
C HIS A 697 9.80 7.70 0.27
N MET A 698 9.76 7.79 -1.06
CA MET A 698 9.46 6.63 -1.91
C MET A 698 10.59 5.59 -1.87
N GLU A 699 11.85 6.04 -1.78
CA GLU A 699 12.97 5.15 -1.43
C GLU A 699 13.03 5.03 0.10
N THR A 700 12.87 3.83 0.64
CA THR A 700 13.07 3.55 2.07
C THR A 700 14.52 3.81 2.49
N HIS A 701 14.83 3.71 3.78
CA HIS A 701 16.21 3.79 4.24
C HIS A 701 17.00 2.58 3.73
N SER A 702 18.11 2.87 3.04
CA SER A 702 18.97 1.88 2.40
C SER A 702 20.43 2.23 2.64
N CYS A 703 21.25 1.21 2.89
CA CYS A 703 22.69 1.30 3.13
C CYS A 703 23.40 0.08 2.57
N ILE A 704 24.57 0.27 1.97
CA ILE A 704 25.50 -0.77 1.55
C ILE A 704 26.85 -0.40 2.14
N VAL A 705 27.52 -1.38 2.75
CA VAL A 705 28.88 -1.20 3.27
C VAL A 705 29.79 -2.22 2.63
N HIS A 706 30.88 -1.74 2.05
CA HIS A 706 31.98 -2.56 1.53
C HIS A 706 33.18 -2.41 2.47
N PRO A 707 33.61 -3.48 3.17
CA PRO A 707 34.87 -3.47 3.88
C PRO A 707 36.04 -3.38 2.88
N ARG A 708 37.08 -2.65 3.26
CA ARG A 708 38.33 -2.43 2.52
C ARG A 708 39.52 -2.79 3.41
N ASP A 709 40.71 -2.85 2.82
CA ASP A 709 41.94 -3.12 3.56
C ASP A 709 42.17 -2.11 4.70
N ASP A 710 42.85 -2.56 5.75
CA ASP A 710 43.22 -1.79 6.95
C ASP A 710 42.02 -1.26 7.75
N ASN A 711 40.97 -2.08 7.92
CA ASN A 711 39.74 -1.70 8.63
C ASN A 711 39.09 -0.42 8.09
N ARG A 712 39.16 -0.21 6.77
CA ARG A 712 38.49 0.89 6.09
C ARG A 712 37.14 0.44 5.55
N PHE A 713 36.23 1.40 5.37
CA PHE A 713 34.87 1.11 4.91
C PHE A 713 34.43 2.12 3.86
N GLU A 714 33.90 1.62 2.76
CA GLU A 714 33.09 2.42 1.83
C GLU A 714 31.61 2.21 2.16
N VAL A 715 30.90 3.30 2.38
CA VAL A 715 29.51 3.31 2.83
C VAL A 715 28.67 4.07 1.80
N ILE A 716 27.78 3.36 1.12
CA ILE A 716 26.84 3.93 0.13
C ILE A 716 25.46 3.95 0.77
N LEU A 717 24.88 5.12 1.02
CA LEU A 717 23.58 5.22 1.69
C LEU A 717 22.73 6.42 1.29
N SER A 718 21.42 6.30 1.54
CA SER A 718 20.47 7.40 1.31
C SER A 718 20.42 8.35 2.52
N THR A 719 21.24 9.42 2.47
CA THR A 719 21.29 10.45 3.54
C THR A 719 21.34 11.88 3.00
N GLN A 720 20.70 12.81 3.72
CA GLN A 720 20.80 14.26 3.54
C GLN A 720 22.03 14.85 4.25
N SER A 721 22.68 14.11 5.16
CA SER A 721 23.86 14.58 5.90
C SER A 721 24.95 13.52 5.96
N LYS A 722 25.98 13.65 5.11
CA LYS A 722 27.17 12.80 5.15
C LYS A 722 27.91 12.92 6.48
N ASN A 723 28.08 14.15 6.97
CA ASN A 723 28.84 14.43 8.19
C ASN A 723 28.25 13.76 9.43
N LYS A 724 26.92 13.77 9.59
CA LYS A 724 26.26 13.11 10.75
C LYS A 724 26.43 11.59 10.72
N VAL A 725 26.28 10.98 9.56
CA VAL A 725 26.51 9.53 9.39
C VAL A 725 27.97 9.20 9.67
N HIS A 726 28.90 10.01 9.17
CA HIS A 726 30.34 9.84 9.39
C HIS A 726 30.71 9.83 10.87
N GLN A 727 30.12 10.77 11.62
CA GLN A 727 30.28 10.87 13.07
C GLN A 727 29.76 9.63 13.79
N ALA A 728 28.56 9.18 13.45
CA ALA A 728 27.96 8.00 14.06
C ALA A 728 28.80 6.74 13.79
N ILE A 729 29.23 6.51 12.54
CA ILE A 729 30.05 5.35 12.18
C ILE A 729 31.43 5.42 12.85
N SER A 730 32.10 6.58 12.78
CA SER A 730 33.41 6.79 13.42
C SER A 730 33.35 6.52 14.93
N SER A 731 32.30 7.01 15.61
CA SER A 731 32.08 6.79 17.03
C SER A 731 31.75 5.33 17.35
N ALA A 732 30.89 4.69 16.56
CA ALA A 732 30.45 3.31 16.77
C ALA A 732 31.56 2.29 16.50
N MET A 733 32.40 2.54 15.49
CA MET A 733 33.51 1.66 15.10
C MET A 733 34.82 1.98 15.83
N ASN A 734 34.87 3.08 16.60
CA ASN A 734 36.10 3.61 17.19
C ASN A 734 37.22 3.81 16.15
N LEU A 735 36.86 4.40 15.00
CA LEU A 735 37.78 4.61 13.88
C LEU A 735 37.94 6.10 13.58
N PRO A 736 39.13 6.53 13.11
CA PRO A 736 39.28 7.87 12.61
C PRO A 736 38.44 8.07 11.34
N ARG A 737 37.91 9.27 11.19
CA ARG A 737 37.04 9.66 10.08
C ARG A 737 37.60 9.34 8.68
N HIS A 738 38.91 9.45 8.46
CA HIS A 738 39.50 9.15 7.14
C HIS A 738 39.45 7.66 6.77
N ALA A 739 39.20 6.75 7.71
CA ALA A 739 39.02 5.32 7.43
C ALA A 739 37.64 5.00 6.84
N ILE A 740 36.73 5.97 6.77
CA ILE A 740 35.35 5.78 6.33
C ILE A 740 35.08 6.71 5.14
N GLU A 741 34.76 6.15 3.98
CA GLU A 741 34.32 6.88 2.81
C GLU A 741 32.78 6.84 2.71
N ILE A 742 32.13 8.00 2.64
CA ILE A 742 30.67 8.07 2.47
C ILE A 742 30.29 8.54 1.07
N LYS A 743 29.64 7.66 0.33
CA LYS A 743 29.02 7.93 -0.96
C LYS A 743 27.51 8.07 -0.80
N VAL A 744 26.98 9.10 -1.44
CA VAL A 744 25.55 9.34 -1.55
C VAL A 744 25.29 9.57 -3.02
N ASN A 745 24.51 8.68 -3.63
CA ASN A 745 24.06 8.87 -5.01
C ASN A 745 23.04 10.01 -5.03
N ARG A 746 21.80 9.67 -4.75
CA ARG A 746 20.63 10.53 -4.78
C ARG A 746 19.56 9.89 -3.93
N LEU A 747 18.60 10.69 -3.50
CA LEU A 747 17.55 10.23 -2.60
C LEU A 747 16.23 10.14 -3.35
N GLY A 748 15.52 9.01 -3.20
CA GLY A 748 14.12 8.88 -3.61
C GLY A 748 13.17 9.58 -2.62
N GLY A 749 13.50 10.82 -2.24
CA GLY A 749 12.85 11.58 -1.18
C GLY A 749 13.58 11.46 0.16
N GLY A 750 13.46 12.49 1.00
CA GLY A 750 14.04 12.50 2.34
C GLY A 750 13.16 13.27 3.32
N PHE A 751 12.78 14.50 2.94
CA PHE A 751 11.82 15.34 3.67
C PHE A 751 12.19 15.63 5.14
N GLY A 752 13.47 15.45 5.51
CA GLY A 752 14.00 15.64 6.85
C GLY A 752 14.34 14.34 7.60
N ALA A 753 13.61 13.24 7.35
CA ALA A 753 13.89 11.95 7.99
C ALA A 753 15.30 11.42 7.65
N LYS A 754 15.80 11.74 6.46
CA LYS A 754 17.13 11.31 6.02
C LYS A 754 18.25 12.24 6.51
N ILE A 755 18.05 13.11 7.51
CA ILE A 755 19.11 13.97 8.08
C ILE A 755 19.93 13.22 9.14
N SER A 756 19.27 12.57 10.10
CA SER A 756 19.88 11.96 11.28
C SER A 756 19.59 10.47 11.38
N ARG A 757 18.38 10.05 11.03
CA ARG A 757 17.96 8.64 11.11
C ARG A 757 18.81 7.67 10.27
N PRO A 758 19.41 8.07 9.11
CA PRO A 758 20.36 7.20 8.40
C PRO A 758 21.64 6.88 9.20
N ASN A 759 21.96 7.63 10.26
CA ASN A 759 23.11 7.35 11.13
C ASN A 759 23.00 5.95 11.73
N LEU A 760 21.80 5.56 12.17
CA LEU A 760 21.52 4.24 12.72
C LEU A 760 21.85 3.14 11.70
N LEU A 761 21.32 3.28 10.47
CA LEU A 761 21.58 2.30 9.41
C LEU A 761 23.05 2.24 9.04
N GLY A 762 23.71 3.39 8.89
CA GLY A 762 25.12 3.46 8.55
C GLY A 762 25.99 2.76 9.59
N ALA A 763 25.76 3.04 10.88
CA ALA A 763 26.50 2.43 11.98
C ALA A 763 26.24 0.91 12.06
N ALA A 764 24.96 0.49 12.13
CA ALA A 764 24.58 -0.91 12.24
C ALA A 764 25.09 -1.76 11.06
N THR A 765 24.96 -1.25 9.83
CA THR A 765 25.43 -1.97 8.64
C THR A 765 26.95 -2.07 8.61
N THR A 766 27.67 -1.05 9.10
CA THR A 766 29.14 -1.08 9.18
C THR A 766 29.61 -2.09 10.22
N ILE A 767 28.96 -2.15 11.38
CA ILE A 767 29.23 -3.17 12.41
C ILE A 767 28.99 -4.58 11.85
N ALA A 768 27.88 -4.77 11.13
CA ALA A 768 27.57 -6.05 10.49
C ALA A 768 28.62 -6.45 9.44
N ALA A 769 29.02 -5.52 8.56
CA ALA A 769 30.05 -5.74 7.55
C ALA A 769 31.41 -6.06 8.17
N HIS A 770 31.77 -5.36 9.26
CA HIS A 770 32.98 -5.63 10.03
C HIS A 770 32.94 -7.02 10.68
N LYS A 771 31.84 -7.38 11.35
CA LYS A 771 31.70 -8.71 11.97
C LYS A 771 31.73 -9.84 10.93
N CYS A 772 31.19 -9.61 9.73
CA CYS A 772 31.14 -10.60 8.66
C CYS A 772 32.39 -10.62 7.78
N GLN A 773 33.25 -9.59 7.86
CA GLN A 773 34.36 -9.36 6.93
C GLN A 773 33.92 -9.45 5.46
N ARG A 774 32.71 -8.92 5.19
CA ARG A 774 32.07 -9.01 3.89
C ARG A 774 31.13 -7.84 3.65
N SER A 775 30.85 -7.55 2.39
CA SER A 775 29.89 -6.50 2.03
C SER A 775 28.51 -6.85 2.57
N VAL A 776 27.83 -5.88 3.17
CA VAL A 776 26.47 -6.04 3.71
C VAL A 776 25.57 -4.95 3.15
N ARG A 777 24.40 -5.35 2.65
CA ARG A 777 23.32 -4.46 2.22
C ARG A 777 22.12 -4.56 3.13
N VAL A 778 21.61 -3.40 3.54
CA VAL A 778 20.38 -3.27 4.31
C VAL A 778 19.43 -2.36 3.54
N VAL A 779 18.23 -2.86 3.25
CA VAL A 779 17.13 -2.10 2.64
C VAL A 779 15.89 -2.38 3.48
N LEU A 780 15.45 -1.37 4.23
CA LEU A 780 14.27 -1.53 5.08
C LEU A 780 13.04 -1.76 4.21
N ASP A 781 12.23 -2.76 4.57
CA ASP A 781 10.84 -2.79 4.11
C ASP A 781 10.06 -1.61 4.71
N LEU A 782 8.92 -1.28 4.12
CA LEU A 782 8.14 -0.11 4.53
C LEU A 782 7.67 -0.22 5.99
N LYS A 783 7.35 -1.41 6.48
CA LYS A 783 6.86 -1.64 7.85
C LYS A 783 7.97 -1.28 8.86
N THR A 784 9.11 -1.93 8.75
CA THR A 784 10.29 -1.71 9.60
C THR A 784 10.76 -0.26 9.52
N ASN A 785 10.70 0.35 8.33
CA ASN A 785 11.01 1.77 8.15
C ASN A 785 10.03 2.68 8.92
N MET A 786 8.74 2.35 8.97
CA MET A 786 7.72 3.10 9.70
C MET A 786 7.80 2.92 11.21
N GLU A 787 8.25 1.76 11.67
CA GLU A 787 8.41 1.42 13.09
C GLU A 787 9.67 2.08 13.69
N MET A 788 10.78 2.11 12.96
CA MET A 788 12.07 2.54 13.51
C MET A 788 12.36 4.05 13.40
N ILE A 789 11.94 4.72 12.32
CA ILE A 789 12.52 6.01 11.88
C ILE A 789 11.82 7.25 12.46
N GLY A 790 10.70 7.07 13.16
CA GLY A 790 9.92 8.17 13.71
C GLY A 790 9.14 8.97 12.65
N LYS A 791 8.37 9.98 13.11
CA LYS A 791 7.46 10.79 12.29
C LYS A 791 7.68 12.29 12.56
N ARG A 792 6.91 13.17 11.92
CA ARG A 792 6.76 14.55 12.38
C ARG A 792 6.21 14.56 13.81
N LEU A 793 6.79 15.40 14.66
CA LEU A 793 6.39 15.59 16.04
C LEU A 793 4.93 16.08 16.13
N PRO A 794 4.03 15.41 16.85
CA PRO A 794 2.73 15.94 17.22
C PRO A 794 2.87 17.05 18.27
N TYR A 795 1.89 17.96 18.28
CA TYR A 795 1.90 19.15 19.14
C TYR A 795 0.60 19.26 19.94
N LEU A 796 0.73 19.82 21.14
CA LEU A 796 -0.36 20.37 21.94
C LEU A 796 -0.03 21.83 22.24
N ALA A 797 -0.85 22.75 21.77
CA ALA A 797 -0.74 24.17 22.10
C ALA A 797 -1.92 24.57 22.99
N LYS A 798 -1.62 25.16 24.15
CA LYS A 798 -2.61 25.79 25.03
C LYS A 798 -2.44 27.30 24.90
N TYR A 799 -3.51 28.03 24.62
CA TYR A 799 -3.43 29.45 24.29
C TYR A 799 -4.47 30.29 25.04
N LYS A 800 -4.11 31.55 25.25
CA LYS A 800 -4.97 32.65 25.67
C LYS A 800 -4.74 33.80 24.69
N VAL A 801 -5.78 34.21 23.97
CA VAL A 801 -5.74 35.34 23.05
C VAL A 801 -6.64 36.43 23.59
N VAL A 802 -6.12 37.65 23.66
CA VAL A 802 -6.89 38.86 23.97
C VAL A 802 -6.98 39.69 22.69
N ALA A 803 -8.19 40.01 22.27
CA ALA A 803 -8.46 40.81 21.08
C ALA A 803 -9.37 42.00 21.40
N ASP A 804 -9.23 43.09 20.65
CA ASP A 804 -10.20 44.19 20.69
C ASP A 804 -11.55 43.72 20.15
N LYS A 805 -12.63 43.92 20.91
CA LYS A 805 -13.96 43.37 20.58
C LYS A 805 -14.54 43.94 19.28
N ASN A 806 -14.17 45.17 18.92
CA ASN A 806 -14.75 45.88 17.77
C ASN A 806 -13.99 45.59 16.47
N SER A 807 -12.66 45.59 16.52
CA SER A 807 -11.79 45.40 15.36
C SER A 807 -11.33 43.95 15.16
N GLY A 808 -11.42 43.11 16.20
CA GLY A 808 -10.86 41.76 16.21
C GLY A 808 -9.32 41.73 16.25
N LYS A 809 -8.65 42.89 16.39
CA LYS A 809 -7.19 43.00 16.42
C LYS A 809 -6.65 42.35 17.69
N PHE A 810 -5.66 41.48 17.54
CA PHE A 810 -4.97 40.88 18.68
C PHE A 810 -4.20 41.95 19.48
N LEU A 811 -4.47 41.98 20.79
CA LEU A 811 -3.82 42.87 21.76
C LEU A 811 -2.70 42.14 22.49
N SER A 812 -2.91 40.89 22.90
CA SER A 812 -1.88 40.00 23.42
C SER A 812 -2.18 38.54 23.14
N VAL A 813 -1.12 37.73 23.03
CA VAL A 813 -1.21 36.28 22.81
C VAL A 813 -0.26 35.57 23.76
N PHE A 814 -0.80 34.69 24.59
CA PHE A 814 -0.03 33.75 25.38
C PHE A 814 -0.21 32.34 24.80
N MET A 815 0.89 31.62 24.60
CA MET A 815 0.85 30.25 24.11
C MET A 815 1.88 29.37 24.82
N LYS A 816 1.44 28.24 25.36
CA LYS A 816 2.33 27.18 25.83
C LYS A 816 2.25 26.00 24.87
N ILE A 817 3.37 25.68 24.23
CA ILE A 817 3.45 24.65 23.20
C ILE A 817 4.26 23.46 23.72
N TYR A 818 3.73 22.26 23.54
CA TYR A 818 4.39 21.00 23.84
C TYR A 818 4.53 20.20 22.56
N CYS A 819 5.75 19.76 22.25
CA CYS A 819 5.98 18.75 21.22
C CYS A 819 6.29 17.39 21.86
N ASP A 820 5.79 16.32 21.26
CA ASP A 820 6.19 14.97 21.64
C ASP A 820 7.50 14.60 20.94
N ALA A 821 8.57 14.47 21.72
CA ALA A 821 9.89 14.12 21.22
C ALA A 821 10.05 12.60 20.97
N GLY A 822 9.11 11.77 21.45
CA GLY A 822 9.27 10.32 21.52
C GLY A 822 10.20 9.93 22.66
N ALA A 823 11.02 8.90 22.43
CA ALA A 823 11.87 8.33 23.48
C ALA A 823 13.10 9.16 23.90
N ALA A 824 13.46 10.21 23.15
CA ALA A 824 14.60 11.08 23.43
C ALA A 824 14.38 12.50 22.87
N PHE A 825 15.03 13.50 23.47
CA PHE A 825 14.93 14.92 23.05
C PHE A 825 15.84 15.30 21.87
N SER A 826 16.47 14.35 21.20
CA SER A 826 17.54 14.60 20.20
C SER A 826 17.09 15.45 19.01
N GLU A 827 15.80 15.42 18.65
CA GLU A 827 15.22 16.14 17.51
C GLU A 827 13.95 16.95 17.85
N MET A 828 13.80 17.41 19.09
CA MET A 828 12.69 18.29 19.47
C MET A 828 12.67 19.58 18.62
N THR A 829 11.47 20.06 18.29
CA THR A 829 11.29 21.22 17.38
C THR A 829 10.56 22.41 18.00
N SER A 830 10.15 22.33 19.26
CA SER A 830 9.35 23.37 19.92
C SER A 830 10.07 24.72 20.01
N GLY A 831 11.39 24.71 20.21
CA GLY A 831 12.20 25.94 20.14
C GLY A 831 12.13 26.63 18.77
N ILE A 832 12.24 25.86 17.69
CA ILE A 832 12.08 26.39 16.32
C ILE A 832 10.66 26.91 16.12
N ALA A 833 9.67 26.15 16.61
CA ALA A 833 8.26 26.51 16.47
C ALA A 833 7.95 27.86 17.14
N ALA A 834 8.47 28.14 18.34
CA ALA A 834 8.26 29.41 19.01
C ALA A 834 8.65 30.63 18.16
N TYR A 835 9.75 30.55 17.40
CA TYR A 835 10.18 31.65 16.50
C TYR A 835 9.25 31.87 15.29
N PHE A 836 8.49 30.84 14.87
CA PHE A 836 7.60 30.92 13.72
C PHE A 836 6.12 31.11 14.08
N ALA A 837 5.75 31.01 15.36
CA ALA A 837 4.35 31.07 15.80
C ALA A 837 3.65 32.38 15.43
N GLN A 838 4.40 33.50 15.31
CA GLN A 838 3.83 34.78 14.88
C GLN A 838 3.26 34.76 13.46
N ASN A 839 3.71 33.83 12.61
CA ASN A 839 3.38 33.76 11.20
C ASN A 839 3.52 35.15 10.52
N CYS A 840 2.41 35.75 10.08
CA CYS A 840 2.35 37.09 9.49
C CYS A 840 1.62 38.13 10.36
N TYR A 841 1.41 37.83 11.64
CA TYR A 841 0.74 38.74 12.57
C TYR A 841 1.73 39.71 13.21
N ASN A 842 1.26 40.93 13.50
CA ASN A 842 2.02 41.86 14.32
C ASN A 842 2.03 41.37 15.78
N SER A 843 3.18 40.88 16.21
CA SER A 843 3.40 40.10 17.43
C SER A 843 3.91 40.93 18.62
N ARG A 844 3.60 42.23 18.67
CA ARG A 844 4.09 43.19 19.69
C ARG A 844 3.91 42.79 21.16
N ARG A 845 3.05 41.84 21.49
CA ARG A 845 2.75 41.40 22.87
C ARG A 845 2.47 39.91 22.91
N TRP A 846 3.41 39.12 22.37
CA TRP A 846 3.27 37.67 22.29
C TRP A 846 4.25 37.02 23.26
N ARG A 847 3.75 36.06 24.02
CA ARG A 847 4.53 35.30 25.00
C ARG A 847 4.35 33.81 24.75
N ILE A 848 5.42 33.15 24.35
CA ILE A 848 5.40 31.75 23.93
C ILE A 848 6.34 30.94 24.80
N ILE A 849 5.82 29.88 25.44
CA ILE A 849 6.59 28.96 26.26
C ILE A 849 6.74 27.63 25.50
N PRO A 850 7.89 27.39 24.83
CA PRO A 850 8.17 26.12 24.20
C PRO A 850 8.58 25.04 25.20
N SER A 851 8.06 23.83 24.99
CA SER A 851 8.38 22.66 25.80
C SER A 851 8.37 21.39 24.94
N ALA A 852 9.03 20.35 25.43
CA ALA A 852 8.99 19.02 24.85
C ALA A 852 8.65 17.98 25.93
N VAL A 853 8.04 16.87 25.52
CA VAL A 853 7.76 15.75 26.42
C VAL A 853 8.31 14.44 25.86
N LEU A 854 8.69 13.52 26.76
CA LEU A 854 9.04 12.15 26.40
C LEU A 854 7.81 11.24 26.42
N THR A 855 7.71 10.40 25.41
CA THR A 855 6.71 9.32 25.31
C THR A 855 7.39 8.00 24.96
N ASN A 856 6.64 6.91 25.08
CA ASN A 856 7.07 5.57 24.68
C ASN A 856 6.80 5.31 23.19
N THR A 857 7.09 6.30 22.35
CA THR A 857 7.02 6.24 20.89
C THR A 857 8.42 6.44 20.28
N PRO A 858 8.67 6.01 19.03
CA PRO A 858 9.96 6.24 18.38
C PRO A 858 10.34 7.72 18.40
N VAL A 859 11.63 8.00 18.55
CA VAL A 859 12.14 9.38 18.46
C VAL A 859 11.71 9.97 17.12
N ASN A 860 10.93 11.03 17.19
CA ASN A 860 10.40 11.70 16.00
C ASN A 860 11.53 12.38 15.22
N ALA A 861 11.32 12.59 13.92
CA ALA A 861 12.33 13.14 13.03
C ALA A 861 11.91 14.48 12.43
N TYR A 862 12.90 15.30 12.06
CA TYR A 862 12.66 16.52 11.30
C TYR A 862 11.79 16.24 10.08
N CYS A 863 10.76 17.03 9.87
CA CYS A 863 9.89 16.96 8.69
C CYS A 863 9.82 18.34 8.03
N ARG A 864 9.65 18.41 6.70
CA ARG A 864 9.67 19.66 5.90
C ARG A 864 8.92 20.80 6.62
N ALA A 865 9.56 21.96 6.76
CA ALA A 865 9.09 23.05 7.63
C ALA A 865 8.96 22.60 9.12
N PRO A 866 10.09 22.26 9.77
CA PRO A 866 10.08 21.69 11.11
C PRO A 866 9.68 22.74 12.14
N GLY A 867 8.70 22.42 12.99
CA GLY A 867 8.17 23.33 14.00
C GLY A 867 7.14 24.30 13.41
N SER A 868 7.47 25.00 12.32
CA SER A 868 6.62 26.06 11.76
C SER A 868 5.28 25.60 11.18
N THR A 869 5.15 24.35 10.74
CA THR A 869 3.84 23.84 10.27
C THR A 869 2.89 23.58 11.45
N GLN A 870 3.43 23.40 12.66
CA GLN A 870 2.68 22.96 13.82
C GLN A 870 2.13 24.09 14.70
N VAL A 871 2.63 25.32 14.50
CA VAL A 871 2.29 26.50 15.31
C VAL A 871 1.62 27.58 14.50
#